data_AF-A0A554FZT1-F1
#
_entry.id   AF-A0A554FZT1-F1
#
_cell.length_a   1.000
_cell.length_b   1.000
_cell.length_c   1.000
_cell.angle_alpha   90.00
_cell.angle_beta   90.00
_cell.angle_gamma   90.00
#
_symmetry.space_group_name_H-M   'P 1'
#
loop_
_entity.id
_entity.type
_entity.pdbx_description
1 polymer ?
#
loop_
_entity_poly.entity_id
_entity_poly.type
_entity_poly.pdbx_seq_one_letter_code
_entity_poly.pdbx_strand_id
1 'polypeptide(L)'
;SRPAQLLSGTSGAPSLLPAMRYTDTAPGSSLMQLIAKLAPQREDWSRMQRSLLEMVPTDHVIEGTLRLGFFEDVSGPAHPFKPTAPDGHALALCPNDGCGFLKLEVALRIPAFREYFSAWQAVQAGEASQKQRDLIAKDKGPTRLAPQALQHFPRDEAALQEAREAMQSRLQALPSELSQLTLYELATSGGYQGQRVRAVPAADDKVHLPSERSQAFDAAGGALLIGKPPYDKENLLPVPEERVATVAQSDATAEFLSQSFGIQYSYTGFDDRSGSDAEMLHSKGMLIVVPSKNWPANFADMDLACSKEDLKTLSRWTTGRDRSAVPQDMLSTGSLRLKDIVEPGRMGALPIPELRKRNMDTDGDDAFVYAGYPKLAALISREMADREVRRGQPRSFKPPKTATPAIDPDNGHYQAGRLSEIMSLQRGGQIMGAASTLAARFMAQPDHLREAMARNMMFGTYDGIERDLRNGLRVALDGKARDPQVLTELRNQAYNAIGRAHLPEAREAAELLHAQLLRLEPGASSRAEVPDALGEAFPRLAQAYLAAPDTEARIHAIIDNYPVCRLSHAQFPAGQPGLIPGEPELSMRNLFTIAIKVGTDALKSDTGTALFAKIVESCERSERGFADRVRSVPYGKVTARAMHDGRFDAEQTQVDLQNMPTMAAGVMQDALHSL
;
A
#
# COMPACT_ATOMS: atom_id res chain seq x y z
N SER A 1 -0.90 -6.21 -21.60
CA SER A 1 -0.60 -7.58 -21.13
C SER A 1 -1.33 -8.02 -19.85
N ARG A 2 -2.04 -7.17 -19.09
CA ARG A 2 -2.85 -7.62 -17.92
C ARG A 2 -4.26 -8.17 -18.22
N PRO A 3 -5.03 -7.70 -19.22
CA PRO A 3 -6.38 -8.19 -19.46
C PRO A 3 -6.43 -9.66 -19.89
N ALA A 4 -5.57 -10.05 -20.84
CA ALA A 4 -5.46 -11.43 -21.30
C ALA A 4 -5.10 -12.40 -20.16
N GLN A 5 -4.18 -12.03 -19.26
CA GLN A 5 -3.82 -12.83 -18.07
C GLN A 5 -4.95 -12.91 -17.04
N LEU A 6 -5.71 -11.82 -16.88
CA LEU A 6 -6.85 -11.75 -15.96
C LEU A 6 -7.98 -12.69 -16.44
N LEU A 7 -8.20 -12.75 -17.75
CA LEU A 7 -9.15 -13.63 -18.42
C LEU A 7 -8.64 -15.08 -18.53
N SER A 8 -7.34 -15.32 -18.80
CA SER A 8 -6.77 -16.66 -19.01
C SER A 8 -6.45 -17.44 -17.73
N GLY A 9 -6.58 -16.83 -16.55
CA GLY A 9 -6.37 -17.52 -15.27
C GLY A 9 -4.93 -17.93 -14.96
N THR A 10 -3.95 -17.50 -15.77
CA THR A 10 -2.55 -17.87 -15.60
C THR A 10 -1.92 -17.13 -14.42
N SER A 11 -1.28 -17.88 -13.51
CA SER A 11 -0.43 -17.29 -12.48
C SER A 11 0.79 -16.64 -13.13
N GLY A 12 1.28 -15.55 -12.54
CA GLY A 12 2.54 -14.94 -12.99
C GLY A 12 3.70 -15.95 -12.96
N ALA A 13 4.71 -15.73 -13.80
CA ALA A 13 5.91 -16.55 -13.81
C ALA A 13 6.55 -16.58 -12.40
N PRO A 14 7.10 -17.73 -11.97
CA PRO A 14 7.79 -17.82 -10.68
C PRO A 14 8.96 -16.84 -10.62
N SER A 15 9.21 -16.27 -9.44
CA SER A 15 10.39 -15.43 -9.21
C SER A 15 11.67 -16.23 -9.47
N LEU A 16 12.54 -15.70 -10.33
CA LEU A 16 13.85 -16.31 -10.62
C LEU A 16 14.87 -15.92 -9.53
N LEU A 17 15.72 -16.87 -9.15
CA LEU A 17 16.89 -16.64 -8.30
C LEU A 17 18.16 -16.80 -9.17
N PRO A 18 19.13 -15.88 -9.10
CA PRO A 18 20.41 -16.07 -9.76
C PRO A 18 21.14 -17.24 -9.11
N ALA A 19 21.62 -18.18 -9.92
CA ALA A 19 22.53 -19.22 -9.47
C ALA A 19 23.96 -18.66 -9.49
N MET A 20 24.61 -18.64 -8.33
CA MET A 20 26.02 -18.21 -8.19
C MET A 20 26.86 -19.42 -7.80
N ARG A 21 28.09 -19.50 -8.32
CA ARG A 21 29.02 -20.56 -7.94
C ARG A 21 29.44 -20.36 -6.48
N TYR A 22 29.56 -21.45 -5.74
CA TYR A 22 29.99 -21.40 -4.33
C TYR A 22 31.32 -20.67 -4.15
N THR A 23 32.27 -20.86 -5.08
CA THR A 23 33.58 -20.18 -5.08
C THR A 23 33.45 -18.66 -5.15
N ASP A 24 32.47 -18.17 -5.90
CA ASP A 24 32.21 -16.74 -6.04
C ASP A 24 31.47 -16.19 -4.82
N THR A 25 30.83 -17.04 -4.01
CA THR A 25 30.14 -16.66 -2.76
C THR A 25 30.93 -16.99 -1.49
N ALA A 26 32.17 -17.46 -1.60
CA ALA A 26 33.02 -17.72 -0.45
C ALA A 26 33.35 -16.41 0.30
N PRO A 27 33.46 -16.42 1.64
CA PRO A 27 33.89 -15.25 2.40
C PRO A 27 35.18 -14.64 1.84
N GLY A 28 35.18 -13.34 1.61
CA GLY A 28 36.33 -12.61 1.07
C GLY A 28 36.52 -12.69 -0.45
N SER A 29 35.66 -13.38 -1.21
CA SER A 29 35.71 -13.34 -2.67
C SER A 29 35.45 -11.91 -3.20
N SER A 30 35.94 -11.60 -4.40
CA SER A 30 35.71 -10.28 -5.02
C SER A 30 34.23 -9.96 -5.19
N LEU A 31 33.41 -10.97 -5.50
CA LEU A 31 31.97 -10.80 -5.57
C LEU A 31 31.38 -10.49 -4.19
N MET A 32 31.77 -11.21 -3.13
CA MET A 32 31.25 -10.92 -1.78
C MET A 32 31.72 -9.56 -1.24
N GLN A 33 32.93 -9.12 -1.59
CA GLN A 33 33.40 -7.76 -1.27
C GLN A 33 32.56 -6.68 -1.97
N LEU A 34 32.28 -6.86 -3.26
CA LEU A 34 31.40 -5.96 -4.03
C LEU A 34 29.97 -5.95 -3.45
N ILE A 35 29.44 -7.12 -3.13
CA ILE A 35 28.12 -7.29 -2.55
C ILE A 35 28.01 -6.63 -1.17
N ALA A 36 29.02 -6.77 -0.31
CA ALA A 36 29.04 -6.12 1.00
C ALA A 36 28.95 -4.59 0.89
N LYS A 37 29.55 -4.00 -0.16
CA LYS A 37 29.43 -2.57 -0.46
C LYS A 37 28.07 -2.19 -1.01
N LEU A 38 27.53 -2.96 -1.96
CA LEU A 38 26.29 -2.60 -2.65
C LEU A 38 25.01 -2.94 -1.87
N ALA A 39 25.06 -3.97 -1.03
CA ALA A 39 23.94 -4.50 -0.25
C ALA A 39 24.34 -4.74 1.22
N PRO A 40 24.77 -3.71 1.95
CA PRO A 40 25.29 -3.86 3.32
C PRO A 40 24.25 -4.37 4.33
N GLN A 41 22.96 -4.31 3.98
CA GLN A 41 21.84 -4.86 4.75
C GLN A 41 21.22 -6.05 4.03
N ARG A 42 20.67 -7.01 4.77
CA ARG A 42 20.06 -8.22 4.20
C ARG A 42 18.99 -7.83 3.18
N GLU A 43 18.14 -6.89 3.54
CA GLU A 43 17.03 -6.39 2.73
C GLU A 43 17.46 -5.86 1.34
N ASP A 44 18.69 -5.32 1.24
CA ASP A 44 19.25 -4.77 0.00
C ASP A 44 19.64 -5.85 -1.00
N TRP A 45 19.92 -7.08 -0.54
CA TRP A 45 20.18 -8.22 -1.42
C TRP A 45 19.00 -8.48 -2.36
N SER A 46 17.76 -8.32 -1.90
CA SER A 46 16.57 -8.49 -2.75
C SER A 46 16.51 -7.49 -3.92
N ARG A 47 17.13 -6.31 -3.74
CA ARG A 47 17.25 -5.29 -4.78
C ARG A 47 18.38 -5.67 -5.72
N MET A 48 19.54 -6.04 -5.16
CA MET A 48 20.70 -6.47 -5.93
C MET A 48 20.38 -7.68 -6.82
N GLN A 49 19.69 -8.67 -6.29
CA GLN A 49 19.26 -9.85 -7.02
C GLN A 49 18.43 -9.49 -8.27
N ARG A 50 17.49 -8.55 -8.12
CA ARG A 50 16.69 -8.06 -9.25
C ARG A 50 17.55 -7.32 -10.25
N SER A 51 18.47 -6.47 -9.79
CA SER A 51 19.41 -5.76 -10.65
C SER A 51 20.36 -6.71 -11.41
N LEU A 52 20.73 -7.85 -10.83
CA LEU A 52 21.58 -8.88 -11.47
C LEU A 52 20.84 -9.67 -12.55
N LEU A 53 19.52 -9.78 -12.45
CA LEU A 53 18.67 -10.48 -13.42
C LEU A 53 18.08 -9.54 -14.49
N GLU A 54 18.16 -8.23 -14.27
CA GLU A 54 17.59 -7.22 -15.16
C GLU A 54 18.52 -7.00 -16.36
N MET A 55 18.02 -7.30 -17.56
CA MET A 55 18.68 -6.94 -18.82
C MET A 55 18.25 -5.54 -19.22
N VAL A 56 19.13 -4.55 -19.09
CA VAL A 56 18.86 -3.17 -19.54
C VAL A 56 19.41 -3.00 -20.96
N PRO A 57 18.61 -2.49 -21.92
CA PRO A 57 19.09 -2.17 -23.26
C PRO A 57 20.27 -1.21 -23.23
N THR A 58 21.23 -1.38 -24.14
CA THR A 58 22.49 -0.60 -24.16
C THR A 58 22.28 0.89 -24.42
N ASP A 59 21.18 1.26 -25.07
CA ASP A 59 20.75 2.64 -25.34
C ASP A 59 20.00 3.30 -24.16
N HIS A 60 19.69 2.55 -23.10
CA HIS A 60 19.02 3.02 -21.89
C HIS A 60 19.99 3.27 -20.71
N VAL A 61 21.29 3.19 -20.94
CA VAL A 61 22.31 3.38 -19.91
C VAL A 61 23.37 4.36 -20.39
N ILE A 62 23.86 5.18 -19.47
CA ILE A 62 25.06 6.00 -19.67
C ILE A 62 25.95 5.89 -18.44
N GLU A 63 27.26 5.89 -18.66
CA GLU A 63 28.28 5.93 -17.61
C GLU A 63 29.00 7.27 -17.64
N GLY A 64 29.32 7.80 -16.46
CA GLY A 64 30.03 9.07 -16.33
C GLY A 64 30.00 9.63 -14.92
N THR A 65 30.61 10.81 -14.77
CA THR A 65 30.65 11.55 -13.51
C THR A 65 29.51 12.56 -13.44
N LEU A 66 28.78 12.58 -12.33
CA LEU A 66 27.69 13.50 -12.04
C LEU A 66 27.91 14.21 -10.71
N ARG A 67 27.48 15.47 -10.61
CA ARG A 67 27.32 16.19 -9.35
C ARG A 67 25.89 16.01 -8.84
N LEU A 68 25.74 15.18 -7.82
CA LEU A 68 24.46 14.80 -7.22
C LEU A 68 24.14 15.71 -6.03
N GLY A 69 22.96 16.30 -6.03
CA GLY A 69 22.38 17.03 -4.91
C GLY A 69 21.38 16.18 -4.14
N PHE A 70 21.65 15.83 -2.88
CA PHE A 70 20.73 15.10 -1.98
C PHE A 70 20.13 16.04 -0.93
N PHE A 71 18.82 16.27 -1.03
CA PHE A 71 18.08 17.20 -0.18
C PHE A 71 17.22 16.49 0.86
N GLU A 72 16.99 17.15 2.00
CA GLU A 72 16.07 16.67 3.03
C GLU A 72 14.61 16.82 2.60
N ASP A 73 13.77 15.88 3.01
CA ASP A 73 12.32 15.93 2.82
C ASP A 73 11.68 16.93 3.80
N VAL A 74 11.80 18.22 3.48
CA VAL A 74 11.16 19.32 4.21
C VAL A 74 9.77 19.63 3.65
N SER A 75 9.01 20.50 4.33
CA SER A 75 7.76 21.03 3.75
C SER A 75 8.05 21.70 2.41
N GLY A 76 7.25 21.41 1.38
CA GLY A 76 7.43 21.93 0.02
C GLY A 76 7.77 23.43 -0.07
N PRO A 77 7.08 24.33 0.65
CA PRO A 77 7.37 25.76 0.58
C PRO A 77 8.77 26.13 1.09
N ALA A 78 9.32 25.35 2.02
CA ALA A 78 10.65 25.55 2.60
C ALA A 78 11.77 24.85 1.80
N HIS A 79 11.44 24.07 0.77
CA HIS A 79 12.44 23.32 0.03
C HIS A 79 13.38 24.27 -0.74
N PRO A 80 14.71 24.12 -0.61
CA PRO A 80 15.67 25.07 -1.20
C PRO A 80 15.77 24.93 -2.72
N PHE A 81 15.63 23.73 -3.26
CA PHE A 81 15.61 23.49 -4.70
C PHE A 81 14.17 23.52 -5.23
N LYS A 82 13.87 24.47 -6.11
CA LYS A 82 12.61 24.56 -6.88
C LYS A 82 12.92 25.09 -8.28
N PRO A 83 12.60 24.36 -9.36
CA PRO A 83 12.75 24.88 -10.71
C PRO A 83 12.04 26.23 -10.88
N THR A 84 12.53 27.08 -11.78
CA THR A 84 11.98 28.41 -12.00
C THR A 84 11.17 28.46 -13.29
N ALA A 85 10.10 29.24 -13.31
CA ALA A 85 9.38 29.61 -14.52
C ALA A 85 10.24 30.55 -15.40
N PRO A 86 9.89 30.77 -16.68
CA PRO A 86 10.65 31.65 -17.58
C PRO A 86 10.80 33.11 -17.10
N ASP A 87 9.87 33.60 -16.28
CA ASP A 87 9.89 34.94 -15.68
C ASP A 87 10.65 34.98 -14.33
N GLY A 88 11.23 33.85 -13.90
CA GLY A 88 12.09 33.74 -12.73
C GLY A 88 11.41 33.37 -11.42
N HIS A 89 10.07 33.30 -11.36
CA HIS A 89 9.41 32.83 -10.13
C HIS A 89 9.59 31.31 -9.94
N ALA A 90 9.52 30.82 -8.70
CA ALA A 90 9.66 29.39 -8.42
C ALA A 90 8.39 28.62 -8.80
N LEU A 91 8.54 27.54 -9.57
CA LEU A 91 7.48 26.56 -9.83
C LEU A 91 7.15 25.80 -8.55
N ALA A 92 5.92 25.30 -8.46
CA ALA A 92 5.42 24.54 -7.30
C ALA A 92 5.90 23.07 -7.33
N LEU A 93 7.19 22.84 -7.58
CA LEU A 93 7.80 21.52 -7.64
C LEU A 93 9.05 21.49 -6.76
N CYS A 94 9.29 20.36 -6.08
CA CYS A 94 10.50 20.18 -5.28
C CYS A 94 10.87 18.69 -5.17
N PRO A 95 12.13 18.35 -4.84
CA PRO A 95 12.47 16.99 -4.45
C PRO A 95 11.63 16.52 -3.26
N ASN A 96 11.17 15.26 -3.30
CA ASN A 96 10.51 14.58 -2.18
C ASN A 96 10.56 13.07 -2.41
N ASP A 97 10.46 12.22 -1.37
CA ASP A 97 10.55 10.74 -1.46
C ASP A 97 10.01 10.15 -2.78
N GLY A 98 10.95 9.73 -3.63
CA GLY A 98 10.71 9.12 -4.93
C GLY A 98 10.93 10.03 -6.14
N CYS A 99 11.02 11.35 -5.99
CA CYS A 99 11.11 12.28 -7.11
C CYS A 99 12.23 13.33 -6.94
N GLY A 100 12.96 13.53 -8.02
CA GLY A 100 13.99 14.55 -8.19
C GLY A 100 13.98 15.17 -9.58
N PHE A 101 15.08 15.82 -9.94
CA PHE A 101 15.24 16.61 -11.17
C PHE A 101 16.57 16.29 -11.84
N LEU A 102 16.56 16.31 -13.17
CA LEU A 102 17.74 16.09 -14.01
C LEU A 102 17.85 17.21 -15.03
N LYS A 103 19.04 17.77 -15.22
CA LYS A 103 19.25 18.73 -16.31
C LYS A 103 19.03 18.09 -17.67
N LEU A 104 18.36 18.82 -18.57
CA LEU A 104 18.11 18.38 -19.94
C LEU A 104 19.39 17.98 -20.69
N GLU A 105 20.47 18.75 -20.56
CA GLU A 105 21.76 18.45 -21.20
C GLU A 105 22.37 17.10 -20.78
N VAL A 106 22.10 16.66 -19.54
CA VAL A 106 22.52 15.35 -19.02
C VAL A 106 21.58 14.26 -19.55
N ALA A 107 20.26 14.49 -19.50
CA ALA A 107 19.27 13.56 -20.04
C ALA A 107 19.51 13.26 -21.54
N LEU A 108 19.87 14.29 -22.33
CA LEU A 108 20.21 14.16 -23.75
C LEU A 108 21.47 13.33 -24.01
N ARG A 109 22.29 13.01 -23.00
CA ARG A 109 23.40 12.06 -23.15
C ARG A 109 22.92 10.61 -23.23
N ILE A 110 21.73 10.30 -22.71
CA ILE A 110 21.11 8.97 -22.79
C ILE A 110 20.53 8.78 -24.21
N PRO A 111 21.01 7.79 -24.99
CA PRO A 111 20.59 7.62 -26.39
C PRO A 111 19.07 7.46 -26.56
N ALA A 112 18.44 6.59 -25.77
CA ALA A 112 17.00 6.37 -25.81
C ALA A 112 16.22 7.66 -25.52
N PHE A 113 16.61 8.43 -24.49
CA PHE A 113 15.96 9.70 -24.19
C PHE A 113 16.11 10.71 -25.33
N ARG A 114 17.29 10.81 -25.94
CA ARG A 114 17.54 11.71 -27.08
C ARG A 114 16.64 11.39 -28.27
N GLU A 115 16.37 10.12 -28.53
CA GLU A 115 15.43 9.71 -29.59
C GLU A 115 14.01 10.18 -29.29
N TYR A 116 13.52 9.97 -28.06
CA TYR A 116 12.19 10.44 -27.63
C TYR A 116 12.08 11.97 -27.67
N PHE A 117 13.09 12.67 -27.18
CA PHE A 117 13.09 14.13 -27.18
C PHE A 117 13.07 14.69 -28.61
N SER A 118 13.89 14.14 -29.51
CA SER A 118 13.90 14.51 -30.93
C SER A 118 12.56 14.23 -31.61
N ALA A 119 11.95 13.08 -31.31
CA ALA A 119 10.63 12.72 -31.84
C ALA A 119 9.54 13.70 -31.35
N TRP A 120 9.55 14.05 -30.08
CA TRP A 120 8.62 15.02 -29.51
C TRP A 120 8.80 16.42 -30.13
N GLN A 121 10.04 16.90 -30.28
CA GLN A 121 10.30 18.18 -30.95
C GLN A 121 9.78 18.19 -32.40
N ALA A 122 10.00 17.11 -33.15
CA ALA A 122 9.48 16.98 -34.51
C ALA A 122 7.94 16.96 -34.53
N VAL A 123 7.29 16.39 -33.51
CA VAL A 123 5.81 16.41 -33.40
C VAL A 123 5.31 17.83 -33.14
N GLN A 124 5.97 18.56 -32.23
CA GLN A 124 5.63 19.96 -31.95
C GLN A 124 5.83 20.87 -33.17
N ALA A 125 6.84 20.58 -34.00
CA ALA A 125 7.09 21.30 -35.25
C ALA A 125 6.16 20.90 -36.42
N GLY A 126 5.35 19.85 -36.27
CA GLY A 126 4.53 19.30 -37.37
C GLY A 126 5.31 18.49 -38.41
N GLU A 127 6.58 18.19 -38.14
CA GLU A 127 7.54 17.57 -39.07
C GLU A 127 7.81 16.08 -38.76
N ALA A 128 7.17 15.53 -37.73
CA ALA A 128 7.40 14.15 -37.30
C ALA A 128 6.94 13.10 -38.33
N SER A 129 7.83 12.17 -38.62
CA SER A 129 7.53 10.90 -39.31
C SER A 129 6.56 10.03 -38.52
N GLN A 130 5.92 9.06 -39.18
CA GLN A 130 5.01 8.11 -38.51
C GLN A 130 5.71 7.33 -37.39
N LYS A 131 6.95 6.88 -37.62
CA LYS A 131 7.75 6.17 -36.59
C LYS A 131 7.95 7.03 -35.34
N GLN A 132 8.22 8.33 -35.50
CA GLN A 132 8.37 9.26 -34.37
C GLN A 132 7.05 9.48 -33.63
N ARG A 133 5.93 9.56 -34.36
CA ARG A 133 4.59 9.64 -33.74
C ARG A 133 4.28 8.38 -32.95
N ASP A 134 4.53 7.20 -33.51
CA ASP A 134 4.30 5.91 -32.84
C ASP A 134 5.17 5.75 -31.60
N LEU A 135 6.39 6.30 -31.60
CA LEU A 135 7.30 6.28 -30.45
C LEU A 135 6.70 7.00 -29.23
N ILE A 136 6.07 8.16 -29.45
CA ILE A 136 5.49 9.00 -28.38
C ILE A 136 3.99 8.73 -28.12
N ALA A 137 3.32 7.95 -28.97
CA ALA A 137 1.87 7.69 -28.88
C ALA A 137 1.47 6.68 -27.79
N LYS A 138 2.35 6.36 -26.83
CA LYS A 138 2.15 5.31 -25.82
C LYS A 138 1.20 5.71 -24.68
N ASP A 139 0.09 6.41 -24.98
CA ASP A 139 -0.97 6.57 -23.98
C ASP A 139 -1.72 5.26 -23.79
N LYS A 140 -2.07 4.94 -22.54
CA LYS A 140 -3.04 3.89 -22.25
C LYS A 140 -4.49 4.39 -22.36
N GLY A 141 -4.66 5.67 -22.70
CA GLY A 141 -5.94 6.34 -22.79
C GLY A 141 -6.57 6.58 -21.42
N PRO A 142 -7.86 6.97 -21.40
CA PRO A 142 -8.56 7.22 -20.17
C PRO A 142 -8.74 5.92 -19.36
N THR A 143 -8.81 6.04 -18.05
CA THR A 143 -8.96 4.89 -17.14
C THR A 143 -10.33 4.88 -16.48
N ARG A 144 -10.99 3.72 -16.51
CA ARG A 144 -12.27 3.51 -15.83
C ARG A 144 -12.06 3.39 -14.31
N LEU A 145 -13.04 3.85 -13.54
CA LEU A 145 -13.00 3.74 -12.09
C LEU A 145 -13.09 2.25 -11.71
N ALA A 146 -12.15 1.80 -10.89
CA ALA A 146 -12.15 0.41 -10.43
C ALA A 146 -13.27 0.22 -9.38
N PRO A 147 -14.04 -0.89 -9.43
CA PRO A 147 -15.12 -1.13 -8.45
C PRO A 147 -14.60 -1.18 -7.01
N GLN A 148 -13.33 -1.59 -6.80
CA GLN A 148 -12.72 -1.57 -5.47
C GLN A 148 -12.58 -0.16 -4.89
N ALA A 149 -12.60 0.89 -5.71
CA ALA A 149 -12.61 2.27 -5.23
C ALA A 149 -13.95 2.61 -4.58
N LEU A 150 -15.05 2.10 -5.15
CA LEU A 150 -16.43 2.37 -4.72
C LEU A 150 -16.89 1.46 -3.58
N GLN A 151 -16.29 0.28 -3.40
CA GLN A 151 -16.74 -0.70 -2.38
C GLN A 151 -16.64 -0.18 -0.94
N HIS A 152 -15.89 0.91 -0.71
CA HIS A 152 -15.71 1.51 0.60
C HIS A 152 -16.80 2.51 1.00
N PHE A 153 -17.70 2.86 0.08
CA PHE A 153 -18.75 3.86 0.30
C PHE A 153 -20.13 3.18 0.23
N PRO A 154 -21.10 3.61 1.05
CA PRO A 154 -22.45 3.07 1.02
C PRO A 154 -23.19 3.52 -0.23
N ARG A 155 -24.23 2.79 -0.64
CA ARG A 155 -25.13 3.19 -1.72
C ARG A 155 -25.66 4.62 -1.51
N ASP A 156 -25.73 5.38 -2.59
CA ASP A 156 -26.24 6.76 -2.62
C ASP A 156 -26.97 6.99 -3.94
N GLU A 157 -28.25 7.34 -3.87
CA GLU A 157 -29.12 7.45 -5.05
C GLU A 157 -28.62 8.51 -6.05
N ALA A 158 -28.09 9.63 -5.56
CA ALA A 158 -27.64 10.72 -6.42
C ALA A 158 -26.36 10.34 -7.17
N ALA A 159 -25.41 9.68 -6.49
CA ALA A 159 -24.21 9.18 -7.14
C ALA A 159 -24.52 7.99 -8.09
N LEU A 160 -25.48 7.13 -7.75
CA LEU A 160 -25.91 6.05 -8.65
C LEU A 160 -26.57 6.59 -9.93
N GLN A 161 -27.42 7.61 -9.81
CA GLN A 161 -28.01 8.28 -10.97
C GLN A 161 -26.94 8.96 -11.85
N GLU A 162 -25.95 9.64 -11.24
CA GLU A 162 -24.81 10.22 -11.95
C GLU A 162 -24.00 9.14 -12.70
N ALA A 163 -23.76 7.99 -12.08
CA ALA A 163 -23.10 6.85 -12.73
C ALA A 163 -23.92 6.36 -13.94
N ARG A 164 -25.24 6.23 -13.79
CA ARG A 164 -26.14 5.82 -14.88
C ARG A 164 -26.08 6.77 -16.08
N GLU A 165 -26.14 8.07 -15.84
CA GLU A 165 -26.02 9.10 -16.88
C GLU A 165 -24.66 9.04 -17.59
N ALA A 166 -23.59 8.91 -16.80
CA ALA A 166 -22.24 8.82 -17.32
C ALA A 166 -22.03 7.54 -18.15
N MET A 167 -22.66 6.43 -17.77
CA MET A 167 -22.66 5.18 -18.54
C MET A 167 -23.46 5.32 -19.86
N GLN A 168 -24.66 5.91 -19.81
CA GLN A 168 -25.50 6.12 -21.01
C GLN A 168 -24.80 7.00 -22.05
N SER A 169 -24.19 8.10 -21.61
CA SER A 169 -23.40 8.98 -22.50
C SER A 169 -22.26 8.21 -23.19
N ARG A 170 -21.62 7.28 -22.47
CA ARG A 170 -20.55 6.45 -23.05
C ARG A 170 -21.06 5.40 -24.00
N LEU A 171 -22.18 4.76 -23.70
CA LEU A 171 -22.79 3.79 -24.61
C LEU A 171 -23.12 4.44 -25.96
N GLN A 172 -23.58 5.69 -25.97
CA GLN A 172 -23.83 6.44 -27.21
C GLN A 172 -22.56 6.73 -28.03
N ALA A 173 -21.40 6.83 -27.38
CA ALA A 173 -20.11 7.09 -28.02
C ALA A 173 -19.37 5.82 -28.46
N LEU A 174 -19.85 4.64 -28.07
CA LEU A 174 -19.23 3.36 -28.39
C LEU A 174 -19.85 2.72 -29.66
N PRO A 175 -19.11 1.86 -30.38
CA PRO A 175 -19.66 1.10 -31.49
C PRO A 175 -20.73 0.12 -31.03
N SER A 176 -21.59 -0.32 -31.96
CA SER A 176 -22.71 -1.24 -31.68
C SER A 176 -22.27 -2.63 -31.19
N GLU A 177 -21.08 -3.09 -31.59
CA GLU A 177 -20.49 -4.34 -31.08
C GLU A 177 -19.48 -4.04 -29.98
N LEU A 178 -19.80 -4.46 -28.75
CA LEU A 178 -18.93 -4.27 -27.58
C LEU A 178 -18.23 -5.58 -27.21
N SER A 179 -16.96 -5.50 -26.84
CA SER A 179 -16.26 -6.65 -26.27
C SER A 179 -16.82 -6.98 -24.88
N GLN A 180 -16.78 -8.26 -24.48
CA GLN A 180 -17.22 -8.70 -23.15
C GLN A 180 -16.45 -8.00 -22.02
N LEU A 181 -15.17 -7.68 -22.24
CA LEU A 181 -14.38 -6.90 -21.28
C LEU A 181 -14.90 -5.46 -21.17
N THR A 182 -15.23 -4.83 -22.29
CA THR A 182 -15.80 -3.47 -22.34
C THR A 182 -17.13 -3.41 -21.60
N LEU A 183 -18.00 -4.43 -21.77
CA LEU A 183 -19.26 -4.56 -21.05
C LEU A 183 -19.04 -4.74 -19.55
N TYR A 184 -18.19 -5.68 -19.14
CA TYR A 184 -17.84 -5.88 -17.73
C TYR A 184 -17.31 -4.60 -17.08
N GLU A 185 -16.40 -3.90 -17.75
CA GLU A 185 -15.83 -2.66 -17.24
C GLU A 185 -16.86 -1.53 -17.18
N LEU A 186 -17.83 -1.46 -18.10
CA LEU A 186 -18.92 -0.46 -18.04
C LEU A 186 -19.83 -0.79 -16.85
N ALA A 187 -20.22 -2.07 -16.73
CA ALA A 187 -21.09 -2.54 -15.68
C ALA A 187 -20.51 -2.28 -14.28
N THR A 188 -19.22 -2.52 -14.10
CA THR A 188 -18.57 -2.37 -12.77
C THR A 188 -18.11 -0.96 -12.45
N SER A 189 -17.93 -0.08 -13.44
CA SER A 189 -17.54 1.32 -13.20
C SER A 189 -18.71 2.29 -13.20
N GLY A 190 -19.88 1.91 -13.73
CA GLY A 190 -21.00 2.83 -13.89
C GLY A 190 -20.63 3.97 -14.84
N GLY A 191 -19.87 3.65 -15.88
CA GLY A 191 -19.29 4.62 -16.78
C GLY A 191 -18.11 5.40 -16.21
N TYR A 192 -18.05 5.73 -14.91
CA TYR A 192 -17.02 6.62 -14.33
C TYR A 192 -15.63 6.41 -14.92
N GLN A 193 -15.08 7.49 -15.49
CA GLN A 193 -13.82 7.48 -16.22
C GLN A 193 -13.02 8.73 -15.88
N GLY A 194 -11.72 8.55 -15.80
CA GLY A 194 -10.78 9.61 -15.48
C GLY A 194 -9.53 9.50 -16.33
N GLN A 195 -8.55 10.30 -15.95
CA GLN A 195 -7.24 10.33 -16.56
C GLN A 195 -6.19 9.77 -15.61
N ARG A 196 -5.11 9.26 -16.17
CA ARG A 196 -3.98 8.75 -15.41
C ARG A 196 -2.83 9.73 -15.49
N VAL A 197 -2.31 10.11 -14.33
CA VAL A 197 -1.16 11.00 -14.22
C VAL A 197 -0.04 10.29 -13.46
N ARG A 198 1.20 10.45 -13.92
CA ARG A 198 2.36 10.06 -13.11
C ARG A 198 2.50 11.09 -11.99
N ALA A 199 2.37 10.66 -10.75
CA ALA A 199 2.32 11.58 -9.63
C ALA A 199 3.73 12.12 -9.31
N VAL A 200 3.84 13.44 -9.22
CA VAL A 200 5.04 14.16 -8.76
C VAL A 200 4.68 15.06 -7.59
N PRO A 201 5.62 15.44 -6.71
CA PRO A 201 5.31 16.25 -5.54
C PRO A 201 5.08 17.73 -5.91
N ALA A 202 3.97 18.28 -5.42
CA ALA A 202 3.74 19.72 -5.42
C ALA A 202 4.34 20.35 -4.17
N ALA A 203 5.03 21.48 -4.36
CA ALA A 203 5.67 22.23 -3.29
C ALA A 203 4.69 23.16 -2.53
N ASP A 204 3.46 23.30 -3.00
CA ASP A 204 2.38 24.04 -2.36
C ASP A 204 1.21 23.10 -2.00
N ASP A 205 0.02 23.67 -1.73
CA ASP A 205 -1.18 22.90 -1.37
C ASP A 205 -2.12 22.65 -2.57
N LYS A 206 -1.66 22.85 -3.80
CA LYS A 206 -2.45 22.69 -5.03
C LYS A 206 -2.10 21.44 -5.84
N VAL A 207 -3.10 20.93 -6.54
CA VAL A 207 -2.96 19.91 -7.57
C VAL A 207 -2.74 20.62 -8.90
N HIS A 208 -1.62 20.36 -9.57
CA HIS A 208 -1.33 20.96 -10.88
C HIS A 208 -1.52 19.91 -11.98
N LEU A 209 -2.50 20.13 -12.85
CA LEU A 209 -2.81 19.22 -13.96
C LEU A 209 -2.37 19.82 -15.30
N PRO A 210 -1.57 19.10 -16.09
CA PRO A 210 -1.22 19.55 -17.44
C PRO A 210 -2.44 19.51 -18.36
N SER A 211 -2.36 20.24 -19.48
CA SER A 211 -3.48 20.44 -20.41
C SER A 211 -4.09 19.14 -20.95
N GLU A 212 -3.26 18.12 -21.15
CA GLU A 212 -3.63 16.80 -21.66
C GLU A 212 -4.46 15.98 -20.65
N ARG A 213 -4.46 16.41 -19.39
CA ARG A 213 -5.06 15.68 -18.26
C ARG A 213 -6.10 16.49 -17.50
N SER A 214 -6.22 17.79 -17.78
CA SER A 214 -7.19 18.70 -17.15
C SER A 214 -8.50 18.88 -17.92
N GLN A 215 -8.60 18.47 -19.20
CA GLN A 215 -9.74 18.79 -20.08
C GLN A 215 -11.14 18.56 -19.46
N ALA A 216 -11.34 17.42 -18.80
CA ALA A 216 -12.62 17.10 -18.15
C ALA A 216 -12.90 18.01 -16.94
N PHE A 217 -11.86 18.39 -16.20
CA PHE A 217 -11.95 19.34 -15.10
C PHE A 217 -12.21 20.76 -15.62
N ASP A 218 -11.47 21.21 -16.64
CA ASP A 218 -11.65 22.54 -17.23
C ASP A 218 -13.07 22.72 -17.81
N ALA A 219 -13.68 21.64 -18.32
CA ALA A 219 -15.04 21.66 -18.86
C ALA A 219 -16.13 21.61 -17.78
N ALA A 220 -15.94 20.83 -16.71
CA ALA A 220 -17.00 20.54 -15.74
C ALA A 220 -16.89 21.32 -14.42
N GLY A 221 -15.68 21.72 -14.02
CA GLY A 221 -15.39 22.29 -12.70
C GLY A 221 -15.66 21.34 -11.54
N GLY A 222 -15.81 21.91 -10.34
CA GLY A 222 -16.15 21.20 -9.11
C GLY A 222 -14.99 20.42 -8.49
N ALA A 223 -15.29 19.63 -7.45
CA ALA A 223 -14.29 18.85 -6.74
C ALA A 223 -13.66 17.75 -7.63
N LEU A 224 -12.33 17.64 -7.59
CA LEU A 224 -11.56 16.64 -8.31
C LEU A 224 -11.37 15.39 -7.44
N LEU A 225 -11.80 14.23 -7.91
CA LEU A 225 -11.54 12.97 -7.24
C LEU A 225 -10.17 12.44 -7.63
N ILE A 226 -9.33 12.10 -6.64
CA ILE A 226 -8.01 11.51 -6.86
C ILE A 226 -7.98 10.12 -6.23
N GLY A 227 -7.72 9.12 -7.07
CA GLY A 227 -7.62 7.71 -6.74
C GLY A 227 -6.20 7.17 -6.82
N LYS A 228 -5.83 6.24 -5.92
CA LYS A 228 -4.59 5.44 -6.00
C LYS A 228 -4.86 3.96 -5.75
N PRO A 229 -4.81 3.10 -6.78
CA PRO A 229 -4.80 1.65 -6.63
C PRO A 229 -3.53 1.14 -5.90
N PRO A 230 -3.59 -0.03 -5.25
CA PRO A 230 -4.81 -0.78 -4.95
C PRO A 230 -5.72 0.00 -3.98
N TYR A 231 -7.03 -0.20 -4.10
CA TYR A 231 -8.04 0.36 -3.20
C TYR A 231 -8.26 -0.58 -2.01
N ASP A 232 -7.18 -0.95 -1.32
CA ASP A 232 -7.22 -1.72 -0.07
C ASP A 232 -7.70 -0.90 1.14
N LYS A 233 -7.85 0.41 0.94
CA LYS A 233 -8.46 1.41 1.82
C LYS A 233 -9.14 2.50 0.97
N GLU A 234 -9.72 3.52 1.59
CA GLU A 234 -10.35 4.67 0.92
C GLU A 234 -9.34 5.59 0.23
N ASN A 235 -8.72 5.11 -0.85
CA ASN A 235 -7.74 5.87 -1.63
C ASN A 235 -8.38 6.75 -2.72
N LEU A 236 -9.71 6.75 -2.85
CA LEU A 236 -10.44 7.67 -3.71
C LEU A 236 -10.98 8.80 -2.82
N LEU A 237 -10.35 9.96 -2.88
CA LEU A 237 -10.72 11.11 -2.03
C LEU A 237 -10.79 12.39 -2.87
N PRO A 238 -11.72 13.31 -2.56
CA PRO A 238 -11.89 14.56 -3.27
C PRO A 238 -10.84 15.60 -2.87
N VAL A 239 -10.51 16.46 -3.82
CA VAL A 239 -9.79 17.72 -3.65
C VAL A 239 -10.74 18.86 -4.08
N PRO A 240 -10.92 19.90 -3.25
CA PRO A 240 -11.74 21.05 -3.60
C PRO A 240 -11.28 21.75 -4.89
N GLU A 241 -12.22 22.37 -5.60
CA GLU A 241 -11.99 23.01 -6.89
C GLU A 241 -10.91 24.10 -6.81
N GLU A 242 -10.94 24.91 -5.75
CA GLU A 242 -10.01 26.01 -5.52
C GLU A 242 -8.55 25.57 -5.30
N ARG A 243 -8.34 24.27 -5.05
CA ARG A 243 -7.03 23.65 -4.89
C ARG A 243 -6.53 22.97 -6.16
N VAL A 244 -7.26 23.04 -7.26
CA VAL A 244 -6.83 22.50 -8.56
C VAL A 244 -6.42 23.65 -9.47
N ALA A 245 -5.21 23.55 -10.00
CA ALA A 245 -4.60 24.50 -10.91
C ALA A 245 -4.34 23.86 -12.28
N THR A 246 -4.76 24.53 -13.35
CA THR A 246 -4.63 24.02 -14.72
C THR A 246 -4.04 25.05 -15.67
N VAL A 247 -3.63 24.61 -16.85
CA VAL A 247 -3.13 25.51 -17.92
C VAL A 247 -4.20 26.52 -18.34
N ALA A 248 -5.48 26.13 -18.37
CA ALA A 248 -6.59 27.02 -18.70
C ALA A 248 -6.74 28.18 -17.69
N GLN A 249 -6.22 28.02 -16.47
CA GLN A 249 -6.17 29.04 -15.42
C GLN A 249 -4.82 29.79 -15.38
N SER A 250 -3.99 29.64 -16.43
CA SER A 250 -2.64 30.24 -16.53
C SER A 250 -1.67 29.81 -15.41
N ASP A 251 -1.79 28.57 -14.94
CA ASP A 251 -0.86 28.02 -13.94
C ASP A 251 0.48 27.61 -14.58
N ALA A 252 1.57 28.27 -14.16
CA ALA A 252 2.91 28.05 -14.71
C ALA A 252 3.47 26.64 -14.44
N THR A 253 3.07 26.00 -13.34
CA THR A 253 3.53 24.64 -13.00
C THR A 253 2.84 23.61 -13.90
N ALA A 254 1.54 23.74 -14.11
CA ALA A 254 0.78 22.93 -15.06
C ALA A 254 1.30 23.10 -16.50
N GLU A 255 1.62 24.33 -16.92
CA GLU A 255 2.21 24.60 -18.24
C GLU A 255 3.58 23.94 -18.38
N PHE A 256 4.44 24.06 -17.37
CA PHE A 256 5.75 23.41 -17.34
C PHE A 256 5.63 21.88 -17.45
N LEU A 257 4.71 21.25 -16.73
CA LEU A 257 4.48 19.80 -16.79
C LEU A 257 3.90 19.34 -18.14
N SER A 258 3.19 20.21 -18.85
CA SER A 258 2.71 19.94 -20.23
C SER A 258 3.87 19.83 -21.23
N GLN A 259 5.06 20.36 -20.90
CA GLN A 259 6.24 20.36 -21.77
C GLN A 259 7.42 19.53 -21.24
N SER A 260 7.31 18.99 -20.03
CA SER A 260 8.44 18.33 -19.36
C SER A 260 8.38 16.82 -19.46
N PHE A 261 9.54 16.19 -19.68
CA PHE A 261 9.67 14.74 -19.59
C PHE A 261 9.94 14.29 -18.15
N GLY A 262 9.53 13.06 -17.83
CA GLY A 262 9.97 12.32 -16.65
C GLY A 262 10.80 11.10 -17.04
N ILE A 263 11.73 10.66 -16.17
CA ILE A 263 12.56 9.47 -16.38
C ILE A 263 12.58 8.61 -15.12
N GLN A 264 12.11 7.36 -15.22
CA GLN A 264 12.23 6.42 -14.11
C GLN A 264 13.64 5.88 -14.15
N TYR A 265 14.37 6.02 -13.06
CA TYR A 265 15.81 5.78 -13.07
C TYR A 265 16.26 4.89 -11.94
N SER A 266 17.43 4.30 -12.15
CA SER A 266 18.31 3.86 -11.08
C SER A 266 19.73 4.30 -11.37
N TYR A 267 20.43 4.78 -10.35
CA TYR A 267 21.83 5.17 -10.42
C TYR A 267 22.64 4.29 -9.48
N THR A 268 23.77 3.78 -9.95
CA THR A 268 24.76 3.12 -9.11
C THR A 268 26.12 3.71 -9.42
N GLY A 269 26.84 4.18 -8.41
CA GLY A 269 28.13 4.84 -8.59
C GLY A 269 29.00 4.76 -7.36
N PHE A 270 30.18 5.37 -7.48
CA PHE A 270 31.16 5.54 -6.42
C PHE A 270 31.20 7.02 -6.01
N ASP A 271 31.31 7.31 -4.72
CA ASP A 271 31.61 8.67 -4.27
C ASP A 271 33.10 8.95 -4.51
N ASP A 272 33.41 9.80 -5.48
CA ASP A 272 34.78 10.10 -5.90
C ASP A 272 35.57 10.86 -4.82
N ARG A 273 34.90 11.36 -3.77
CA ARG A 273 35.51 12.08 -2.65
C ARG A 273 35.75 11.20 -1.42
N SER A 274 35.31 9.94 -1.44
CA SER A 274 35.38 9.03 -0.28
C SER A 274 36.75 8.36 -0.06
N GLY A 275 37.73 8.62 -0.92
CA GLY A 275 39.12 8.17 -0.75
C GLY A 275 39.41 6.77 -1.31
N SER A 276 40.39 6.07 -0.72
CA SER A 276 40.92 4.80 -1.26
C SER A 276 39.96 3.61 -1.14
N ASP A 277 39.02 3.65 -0.20
CA ASP A 277 37.95 2.66 -0.06
C ASP A 277 36.63 3.25 -0.55
N ALA A 278 36.56 3.53 -1.86
CA ALA A 278 35.46 4.30 -2.43
C ALA A 278 34.09 3.73 -2.02
N GLU A 279 33.25 4.59 -1.45
CA GLU A 279 31.89 4.28 -1.06
C GLU A 279 31.04 4.12 -2.30
N MET A 280 30.25 3.05 -2.34
CA MET A 280 29.27 2.83 -3.39
C MET A 280 27.92 3.31 -2.92
N LEU A 281 27.16 3.90 -3.85
CA LEU A 281 25.77 4.27 -3.64
C LEU A 281 24.86 3.66 -4.68
N HIS A 282 23.60 3.47 -4.28
CA HIS A 282 22.51 3.19 -5.19
C HIS A 282 21.32 4.10 -4.88
N SER A 283 20.87 4.86 -5.88
CA SER A 283 19.65 5.65 -5.81
C SER A 283 18.65 5.23 -6.88
N LYS A 284 17.36 5.42 -6.60
CA LYS A 284 16.28 5.14 -7.55
C LYS A 284 15.10 6.07 -7.29
N GLY A 285 14.41 6.42 -8.36
CA GLY A 285 13.25 7.30 -8.29
C GLY A 285 12.71 7.67 -9.66
N MET A 286 12.06 8.82 -9.69
CA MET A 286 11.58 9.54 -10.86
C MET A 286 12.36 10.85 -10.99
N LEU A 287 12.84 11.20 -12.19
CA LEU A 287 13.47 12.49 -12.43
C LEU A 287 12.62 13.30 -13.40
N ILE A 288 12.24 14.52 -13.01
CA ILE A 288 11.68 15.50 -13.94
C ILE A 288 12.84 16.14 -14.69
N VAL A 289 12.78 16.13 -16.03
CA VAL A 289 13.82 16.71 -16.87
C VAL A 289 13.59 18.21 -17.01
N VAL A 290 14.57 19.01 -16.59
CA VAL A 290 14.46 20.46 -16.49
C VAL A 290 15.42 21.13 -17.49
N PRO A 291 14.93 22.02 -18.38
CA PRO A 291 15.79 22.84 -19.21
C PRO A 291 16.68 23.77 -18.38
N SER A 292 17.89 24.08 -18.85
CA SER A 292 18.87 24.86 -18.08
C SER A 292 18.36 26.26 -17.69
N LYS A 293 17.47 26.86 -18.51
CA LYS A 293 16.80 28.15 -18.21
C LYS A 293 15.83 28.10 -17.02
N ASN A 294 15.32 26.91 -16.70
CA ASN A 294 14.41 26.65 -15.58
C ASN A 294 15.16 26.08 -14.37
N TRP A 295 16.48 25.85 -14.50
CA TRP A 295 17.29 25.32 -13.41
C TRP A 295 17.66 26.45 -12.43
N PRO A 296 17.57 26.22 -11.11
CA PRO A 296 17.81 27.31 -10.16
C PRO A 296 19.28 27.72 -10.15
N ALA A 297 19.54 29.03 -10.22
CA ALA A 297 20.90 29.58 -10.33
C ALA A 297 21.83 29.17 -9.17
N ASN A 298 21.31 29.09 -7.94
CA ASN A 298 22.08 28.68 -6.76
C ASN A 298 22.57 27.22 -6.81
N PHE A 299 22.03 26.42 -7.73
CA PHE A 299 22.39 25.02 -7.92
C PHE A 299 22.92 24.76 -9.34
N ALA A 300 23.43 25.79 -10.02
CA ALA A 300 23.89 25.70 -11.41
C ALA A 300 24.98 24.65 -11.64
N ASP A 301 25.78 24.31 -10.62
CA ASP A 301 26.82 23.28 -10.71
C ASP A 301 26.31 21.85 -10.48
N MET A 302 25.06 21.66 -10.07
CA MET A 302 24.48 20.32 -9.87
C MET A 302 23.92 19.77 -11.19
N ASP A 303 24.07 18.47 -11.42
CA ASP A 303 23.53 17.78 -12.59
C ASP A 303 22.16 17.15 -12.30
N LEU A 304 21.99 16.70 -11.06
CA LEU A 304 20.83 15.98 -10.56
C LEU A 304 20.51 16.42 -9.13
N ALA A 305 19.23 16.63 -8.82
CA ALA A 305 18.75 17.03 -7.50
C ALA A 305 17.66 16.06 -7.03
N CYS A 306 17.90 15.32 -5.95
CA CYS A 306 17.06 14.25 -5.45
C CYS A 306 16.78 14.37 -3.95
N SER A 307 15.76 13.65 -3.49
CA SER A 307 15.58 13.45 -2.06
C SER A 307 16.65 12.51 -1.51
N LYS A 308 17.10 12.74 -0.27
CA LYS A 308 17.88 11.76 0.49
C LYS A 308 17.17 10.42 0.64
N GLU A 309 15.83 10.40 0.58
CA GLU A 309 15.08 9.14 0.60
C GLU A 309 15.30 8.30 -0.66
N ASP A 310 15.65 8.92 -1.79
CA ASP A 310 15.96 8.24 -3.06
C ASP A 310 17.24 7.40 -2.98
N LEU A 311 18.15 7.76 -2.06
CA LEU A 311 19.30 6.94 -1.72
C LEU A 311 18.84 5.68 -0.98
N LYS A 312 18.97 4.52 -1.65
CA LYS A 312 18.48 3.24 -1.14
C LYS A 312 19.58 2.42 -0.49
N THR A 313 20.82 2.55 -0.94
CA THR A 313 22.00 1.93 -0.33
C THR A 313 23.19 2.89 -0.35
N LEU A 314 24.06 2.75 0.65
CA LEU A 314 25.35 3.41 0.76
C LEU A 314 26.28 2.46 1.52
N SER A 315 27.51 2.24 1.05
CA SER A 315 28.41 1.20 1.59
C SER A 315 28.55 1.22 3.12
N ARG A 316 28.60 2.41 3.73
CA ARG A 316 28.75 2.57 5.19
C ARG A 316 27.52 2.17 6.01
N TRP A 317 26.36 1.96 5.41
CA TRP A 317 25.10 1.66 6.10
C TRP A 317 24.97 0.17 6.48
N THR A 318 25.91 -0.35 7.26
CA THR A 318 25.98 -1.77 7.65
C THR A 318 25.05 -2.15 8.79
N THR A 319 24.73 -1.21 9.68
CA THR A 319 23.86 -1.43 10.85
C THR A 319 22.50 -0.72 10.74
N GLY A 320 22.36 0.20 9.79
CA GLY A 320 21.17 1.03 9.60
C GLY A 320 21.41 2.10 8.56
N ARG A 321 20.33 2.76 8.11
CA ARG A 321 20.40 3.84 7.12
C ARG A 321 20.49 5.19 7.84
N ASP A 322 21.65 5.84 7.77
CA ASP A 322 21.84 7.20 8.28
C ASP A 322 21.83 8.19 7.12
N ARG A 323 20.62 8.68 6.79
CA ARG A 323 20.41 9.67 5.72
C ARG A 323 20.75 11.09 6.15
N SER A 324 20.62 11.39 7.44
CA SER A 324 21.01 12.69 7.99
C SER A 324 22.49 12.99 7.74
N ALA A 325 23.36 11.99 7.86
CA ALA A 325 24.79 12.13 7.62
C ALA A 325 25.21 12.10 6.13
N VAL A 326 24.27 12.01 5.18
CA VAL A 326 24.58 12.08 3.75
C VAL A 326 24.88 13.55 3.39
N PRO A 327 26.03 13.84 2.76
CA PRO A 327 26.33 15.20 2.31
C PRO A 327 25.35 15.64 1.23
N GLN A 328 25.02 16.93 1.21
CA GLN A 328 24.11 17.47 0.20
C GLN A 328 24.71 17.40 -1.21
N ASP A 329 26.00 17.72 -1.37
CA ASP A 329 26.71 17.61 -2.65
C ASP A 329 27.62 16.38 -2.66
N MET A 330 27.48 15.55 -3.70
CA MET A 330 28.28 14.35 -3.91
C MET A 330 28.73 14.29 -5.36
N LEU A 331 30.05 14.20 -5.58
CA LEU A 331 30.61 13.93 -6.89
C LEU A 331 30.72 12.42 -7.06
N SER A 332 30.03 11.87 -8.07
CA SER A 332 29.95 10.43 -8.23
C SER A 332 30.15 9.98 -9.67
N THR A 333 31.06 9.02 -9.86
CA THR A 333 31.24 8.32 -11.13
C THR A 333 30.48 7.00 -11.10
N GLY A 334 29.60 6.81 -12.08
CA GLY A 334 28.71 5.65 -12.07
C GLY A 334 27.86 5.51 -13.32
N SER A 335 26.85 4.65 -13.21
CA SER A 335 25.91 4.28 -14.26
C SER A 335 24.52 4.82 -13.95
N LEU A 336 24.02 5.72 -14.79
CA LEU A 336 22.63 6.17 -14.78
C LEU A 336 21.83 5.32 -15.77
N ARG A 337 20.83 4.61 -15.25
CA ARG A 337 20.00 3.68 -16.02
C ARG A 337 18.57 4.19 -16.11
N LEU A 338 18.04 4.19 -17.32
CA LEU A 338 16.68 4.55 -17.66
C LEU A 338 15.80 3.29 -17.69
N LYS A 339 14.70 3.31 -16.94
CA LYS A 339 13.72 2.21 -16.86
C LYS A 339 12.44 2.52 -17.64
N ASP A 340 11.98 3.76 -17.57
CA ASP A 340 10.76 4.22 -18.23
C ASP A 340 10.91 5.71 -18.60
N ILE A 341 10.24 6.13 -19.68
CA ILE A 341 10.16 7.54 -20.10
C ILE A 341 8.70 7.96 -19.96
N VAL A 342 8.49 9.08 -19.27
CA VAL A 342 7.18 9.70 -19.10
C VAL A 342 7.13 10.92 -20.01
N GLU A 343 6.24 10.90 -21.00
CA GLU A 343 6.13 11.96 -21.98
C GLU A 343 5.54 13.26 -21.37
N PRO A 344 5.78 14.43 -22.01
CA PRO A 344 5.13 15.68 -21.64
C PRO A 344 3.61 15.56 -21.54
N GLY A 345 3.01 16.26 -20.58
CA GLY A 345 1.58 16.20 -20.30
C GLY A 345 1.11 14.97 -19.53
N ARG A 346 2.02 14.06 -19.15
CA ARG A 346 1.66 12.84 -18.39
C ARG A 346 1.86 12.96 -16.89
N MET A 347 2.68 13.89 -16.43
CA MET A 347 2.94 14.12 -15.01
C MET A 347 1.91 15.08 -14.41
N GLY A 348 1.43 14.80 -13.20
CA GLY A 348 0.56 15.69 -12.44
C GLY A 348 1.13 15.90 -11.05
N ALA A 349 1.26 17.17 -10.64
CA ALA A 349 1.80 17.48 -9.32
C ALA A 349 0.69 17.40 -8.26
N LEU A 350 0.92 16.65 -7.20
CA LEU A 350 0.00 16.48 -6.09
C LEU A 350 0.63 17.02 -4.80
N PRO A 351 -0.12 17.72 -3.94
CA PRO A 351 0.39 18.17 -2.65
C PRO A 351 0.97 17.01 -1.86
N ILE A 352 2.14 17.22 -1.24
CA ILE A 352 2.78 16.20 -0.40
C ILE A 352 1.81 15.64 0.67
N PRO A 353 0.95 16.43 1.34
CA PRO A 353 -0.08 15.88 2.23
C PRO A 353 -1.08 14.96 1.51
N GLU A 354 -1.50 15.27 0.29
CA GLU A 354 -2.44 14.44 -0.50
C GLU A 354 -1.80 13.11 -0.95
N LEU A 355 -0.50 13.13 -1.29
CA LEU A 355 0.29 11.93 -1.55
C LEU A 355 0.35 11.02 -0.31
N ARG A 356 0.66 11.62 0.86
CA ARG A 356 0.77 10.90 2.14
C ARG A 356 -0.57 10.27 2.56
N LYS A 357 -1.71 10.97 2.42
CA LYS A 357 -3.06 10.42 2.70
C LYS A 357 -3.29 9.07 1.98
N ARG A 358 -2.82 8.95 0.74
CA ARG A 358 -3.01 7.77 -0.12
C ARG A 358 -1.85 6.76 -0.04
N ASN A 359 -0.87 6.95 0.85
CA ASN A 359 0.37 6.17 0.89
C ASN A 359 1.06 6.10 -0.48
N MET A 360 1.16 7.23 -1.18
CA MET A 360 1.89 7.35 -2.43
C MET A 360 3.35 7.71 -2.18
N ASP A 361 4.26 7.02 -2.87
CA ASP A 361 5.61 7.52 -3.13
C ASP A 361 5.65 8.10 -4.55
N THR A 362 6.66 8.90 -4.87
CA THR A 362 6.76 9.55 -6.19
C THR A 362 7.79 8.86 -7.10
N ASP A 363 8.14 7.62 -6.78
CA ASP A 363 9.17 6.83 -7.50
C ASP A 363 8.67 6.13 -8.77
N GLY A 364 7.42 6.43 -9.15
CA GLY A 364 6.75 5.83 -10.29
C GLY A 364 5.24 5.59 -10.09
N ASP A 365 4.63 5.99 -8.98
CA ASP A 365 3.19 5.78 -8.78
C ASP A 365 2.33 6.59 -9.76
N ASP A 366 1.30 5.92 -10.29
CA ASP A 366 0.24 6.59 -11.04
C ASP A 366 -0.88 7.03 -10.07
N ALA A 367 -1.33 8.28 -10.20
CA ALA A 367 -2.60 8.76 -9.69
C ALA A 367 -3.67 8.74 -10.78
N PHE A 368 -4.92 8.57 -10.37
CA PHE A 368 -6.08 8.57 -11.24
C PHE A 368 -6.97 9.74 -10.87
N VAL A 369 -7.18 10.65 -11.81
CA VAL A 369 -7.95 11.89 -11.60
C VAL A 369 -9.30 11.78 -12.31
N TYR A 370 -10.38 12.03 -11.58
CA TYR A 370 -11.74 11.93 -12.08
C TYR A 370 -12.45 13.26 -11.82
N ALA A 371 -12.91 13.91 -12.89
CA ALA A 371 -13.57 15.21 -12.85
C ALA A 371 -15.00 15.10 -13.42
N GLY A 372 -15.86 16.06 -13.07
CA GLY A 372 -17.25 16.09 -13.54
C GLY A 372 -18.18 15.09 -12.82
N TYR A 373 -17.84 14.67 -11.60
CA TYR A 373 -18.65 13.75 -10.79
C TYR A 373 -19.00 14.35 -9.42
N PRO A 374 -19.73 15.48 -9.38
CA PRO A 374 -20.05 16.19 -8.14
C PRO A 374 -20.86 15.37 -7.14
N LYS A 375 -21.73 14.45 -7.59
CA LYS A 375 -22.53 13.61 -6.68
C LYS A 375 -21.67 12.56 -6.00
N LEU A 376 -20.80 11.88 -6.75
CA LEU A 376 -19.82 10.97 -6.17
C LEU A 376 -18.85 11.70 -5.21
N ALA A 377 -18.37 12.89 -5.58
CA ALA A 377 -17.50 13.68 -4.72
C ALA A 377 -18.18 14.12 -3.41
N ALA A 378 -19.46 14.50 -3.47
CA ALA A 378 -20.25 14.86 -2.29
C ALA A 378 -20.49 13.67 -1.36
N LEU A 379 -20.82 12.49 -1.91
CA LEU A 379 -20.92 11.24 -1.14
C LEU A 379 -19.63 10.97 -0.37
N ILE A 380 -18.49 10.95 -1.09
CA ILE A 380 -17.21 10.60 -0.48
C ILE A 380 -16.83 11.62 0.59
N SER A 381 -17.05 12.91 0.35
CA SER A 381 -16.76 13.97 1.33
C SER A 381 -17.54 13.76 2.62
N ARG A 382 -18.85 13.49 2.52
CA ARG A 382 -19.74 13.24 3.67
C ARG A 382 -19.31 12.01 4.46
N GLU A 383 -19.05 10.90 3.78
CA GLU A 383 -18.62 9.65 4.42
C GLU A 383 -17.27 9.76 5.11
N MET A 384 -16.34 10.51 4.51
CA MET A 384 -15.03 10.73 5.11
C MET A 384 -15.10 11.63 6.33
N ALA A 385 -15.95 12.67 6.32
CA ALA A 385 -16.19 13.53 7.48
C ALA A 385 -16.83 12.74 8.64
N ASP A 386 -17.86 11.94 8.37
CA ASP A 386 -18.48 11.06 9.38
C ASP A 386 -17.46 10.07 9.96
N ARG A 387 -16.64 9.45 9.10
CA ARG A 387 -15.58 8.55 9.55
C ARG A 387 -14.50 9.26 10.33
N GLU A 388 -14.18 10.51 10.05
CA GLU A 388 -13.18 11.26 10.83
C GLU A 388 -13.64 11.50 12.26
N VAL A 389 -14.94 11.69 12.49
CA VAL A 389 -15.52 11.79 13.84
C VAL A 389 -15.40 10.46 14.60
N ARG A 390 -15.62 9.33 13.90
CA ARG A 390 -15.54 7.97 14.49
C ARG A 390 -14.13 7.43 14.61
N ARG A 391 -13.27 7.77 13.65
CA ARG A 391 -11.84 7.44 13.63
C ARG A 391 -11.17 8.34 14.65
N GLY A 392 -11.03 7.85 15.87
CA GLY A 392 -10.03 8.38 16.80
C GLY A 392 -8.64 8.48 16.15
N GLN A 393 -7.66 9.00 16.88
CA GLN A 393 -6.36 9.40 16.32
C GLN A 393 -5.75 8.32 15.38
N PRO A 394 -5.58 8.61 14.07
CA PRO A 394 -5.09 7.63 13.12
C PRO A 394 -3.67 7.21 13.46
N ARG A 395 -3.47 5.90 13.67
CA ARG A 395 -2.14 5.31 13.88
C ARG A 395 -1.69 4.61 12.61
N SER A 396 -0.71 5.20 11.93
CA SER A 396 -0.04 4.52 10.82
C SER A 396 0.75 3.34 11.38
N PHE A 397 0.34 2.13 11.00
CA PHE A 397 1.00 0.89 11.43
C PHE A 397 1.76 0.23 10.27
N LYS A 398 2.43 1.04 9.44
CA LYS A 398 3.40 0.48 8.51
C LYS A 398 4.46 -0.24 9.35
N PRO A 399 4.68 -1.56 9.19
CA PRO A 399 5.77 -2.22 9.89
C PRO A 399 7.06 -1.43 9.63
N PRO A 400 7.88 -1.15 10.65
CA PRO A 400 9.13 -0.45 10.43
C PRO A 400 9.93 -1.26 9.40
N LYS A 401 10.49 -0.57 8.41
CA LYS A 401 11.44 -1.22 7.51
C LYS A 401 12.64 -1.60 8.38
N THR A 402 12.84 -2.89 8.62
CA THR A 402 14.02 -3.37 9.32
C THR A 402 15.24 -3.21 8.42
N ALA A 403 16.35 -2.80 9.00
CA ALA A 403 17.66 -2.79 8.37
C ALA A 403 18.49 -3.84 9.10
N THR A 404 18.37 -5.09 8.67
CA THR A 404 19.09 -6.19 9.32
C THR A 404 20.50 -6.24 8.76
N PRO A 405 21.55 -6.19 9.60
CA PRO A 405 22.92 -6.30 9.12
C PRO A 405 23.10 -7.56 8.27
N ALA A 406 23.69 -7.41 7.08
CA ALA A 406 24.11 -8.56 6.28
C ALA A 406 25.50 -9.07 6.70
N ILE A 407 26.25 -8.25 7.43
CA ILE A 407 27.57 -8.58 7.93
C ILE A 407 27.42 -9.10 9.36
N ASP A 408 27.94 -10.29 9.60
CA ASP A 408 27.97 -10.91 10.91
C ASP A 408 28.87 -10.09 11.86
N PRO A 409 28.35 -9.59 12.99
CA PRO A 409 29.14 -8.77 13.91
C PRO A 409 30.29 -9.55 14.56
N ASP A 410 30.21 -10.88 14.67
CA ASP A 410 31.19 -11.69 15.38
C ASP A 410 32.40 -12.06 14.52
N ASN A 411 32.19 -12.27 13.21
CA ASN A 411 33.25 -12.71 12.29
C ASN A 411 33.48 -11.78 11.09
N GLY A 412 32.66 -10.75 10.90
CA GLY A 412 32.79 -9.77 9.81
C GLY A 412 32.47 -10.32 8.42
N HIS A 413 31.95 -11.55 8.30
CA HIS A 413 31.60 -12.14 7.02
C HIS A 413 30.21 -11.73 6.56
N TYR A 414 30.07 -11.58 5.24
CA TYR A 414 28.77 -11.35 4.61
C TYR A 414 27.92 -12.62 4.62
N GLN A 415 26.72 -12.54 5.19
CA GLN A 415 25.75 -13.62 5.26
C GLN A 415 24.86 -13.64 4.01
N ALA A 416 25.26 -14.40 2.99
CA ALA A 416 24.48 -14.56 1.75
C ALA A 416 23.20 -15.42 1.91
N GLY A 417 23.02 -16.11 3.04
CA GLY A 417 21.87 -16.98 3.30
C GLY A 417 20.55 -16.22 3.47
N ARG A 418 19.52 -16.61 2.70
CA ARG A 418 18.27 -15.84 2.55
C ARG A 418 16.97 -16.66 2.70
N LEU A 419 17.06 -17.85 3.31
CA LEU A 419 15.92 -18.76 3.39
C LEU A 419 14.71 -18.12 4.08
N SER A 420 14.93 -17.38 5.17
CA SER A 420 13.84 -16.72 5.91
C SER A 420 13.10 -15.69 5.06
N GLU A 421 13.83 -14.89 4.28
CA GLU A 421 13.27 -13.85 3.42
C GLU A 421 12.56 -14.42 2.20
N ILE A 422 13.07 -15.51 1.62
CA ILE A 422 12.39 -16.23 0.53
C ILE A 422 11.08 -16.84 1.05
N MET A 423 11.09 -17.49 2.22
CA MET A 423 9.88 -18.03 2.83
C MET A 423 8.89 -16.92 3.19
N SER A 424 9.38 -15.77 3.64
CA SER A 424 8.57 -14.59 3.92
C SER A 424 7.94 -14.02 2.66
N LEU A 425 8.67 -13.95 1.53
CA LEU A 425 8.11 -13.56 0.24
C LEU A 425 6.96 -14.48 -0.19
N GLN A 426 7.18 -15.79 -0.17
CA GLN A 426 6.17 -16.77 -0.59
C GLN A 426 4.91 -16.66 0.28
N ARG A 427 5.11 -16.60 1.61
CA ARG A 427 4.00 -16.43 2.56
C ARG A 427 3.32 -15.06 2.38
N GLY A 428 4.09 -14.01 2.14
CA GLY A 428 3.61 -12.65 1.91
C GLY A 428 2.68 -12.56 0.69
N GLY A 429 3.04 -13.22 -0.41
CA GLY A 429 2.18 -13.33 -1.59
C GLY A 429 0.85 -14.03 -1.30
N GLN A 430 0.87 -15.11 -0.51
CA GLN A 430 -0.35 -15.81 -0.08
C GLN A 430 -1.23 -14.93 0.82
N ILE A 431 -0.63 -14.26 1.82
CA ILE A 431 -1.35 -13.34 2.72
C ILE A 431 -1.99 -12.21 1.94
N MET A 432 -1.24 -11.58 1.03
CA MET A 432 -1.74 -10.46 0.22
C MET A 432 -2.99 -10.88 -0.58
N GLY A 433 -2.98 -12.06 -1.21
CA GLY A 433 -4.12 -12.59 -1.95
C GLY A 433 -5.32 -12.94 -1.06
N ALA A 434 -5.08 -13.64 0.04
CA ALA A 434 -6.11 -14.06 0.99
C ALA A 434 -6.76 -12.85 1.68
N ALA A 435 -5.96 -11.92 2.20
CA ALA A 435 -6.44 -10.70 2.85
C ALA A 435 -7.20 -9.78 1.88
N SER A 436 -6.74 -9.62 0.63
CA SER A 436 -7.47 -8.83 -0.38
C SER A 436 -8.83 -9.44 -0.70
N THR A 437 -8.90 -10.77 -0.81
CA THR A 437 -10.14 -11.49 -1.08
C THR A 437 -11.11 -11.39 0.10
N LEU A 438 -10.60 -11.62 1.31
CA LEU A 438 -11.35 -11.49 2.55
C LEU A 438 -11.89 -10.07 2.75
N ALA A 439 -11.08 -9.04 2.49
CA ALA A 439 -11.51 -7.64 2.55
C ALA A 439 -12.66 -7.36 1.57
N ALA A 440 -12.55 -7.82 0.31
CA ALA A 440 -13.60 -7.63 -0.68
C ALA A 440 -14.90 -8.37 -0.30
N ARG A 441 -14.80 -9.62 0.19
CA ARG A 441 -15.98 -10.37 0.67
C ARG A 441 -16.60 -9.72 1.89
N PHE A 442 -15.79 -9.28 2.85
CA PHE A 442 -16.24 -8.59 4.05
C PHE A 442 -17.02 -7.33 3.69
N MET A 443 -16.49 -6.47 2.80
CA MET A 443 -17.19 -5.26 2.37
C MET A 443 -18.50 -5.54 1.61
N ALA A 444 -18.60 -6.68 0.93
CA ALA A 444 -19.80 -7.07 0.19
C ALA A 444 -20.92 -7.63 1.09
N GLN A 445 -20.63 -8.02 2.34
CA GLN A 445 -21.66 -8.56 3.22
C GLN A 445 -22.71 -7.50 3.60
N PRO A 446 -23.97 -7.89 3.83
CA PRO A 446 -24.97 -7.04 4.49
C PRO A 446 -24.48 -6.49 5.84
N ASP A 447 -24.95 -5.31 6.25
CA ASP A 447 -24.46 -4.58 7.43
C ASP A 447 -24.48 -5.42 8.72
N HIS A 448 -25.60 -6.11 8.99
CA HIS A 448 -25.73 -6.96 10.17
C HIS A 448 -24.73 -8.13 10.18
N LEU A 449 -24.40 -8.70 9.01
CA LEU A 449 -23.39 -9.74 8.89
C LEU A 449 -21.98 -9.18 9.04
N ARG A 450 -21.69 -7.99 8.50
CA ARG A 450 -20.39 -7.32 8.69
C ARG A 450 -20.10 -7.08 10.16
N GLU A 451 -21.08 -6.56 10.89
CA GLU A 451 -20.95 -6.29 12.32
C GLU A 451 -20.73 -7.59 13.11
N ALA A 452 -21.57 -8.62 12.89
CA ALA A 452 -21.43 -9.90 13.57
C ALA A 452 -20.10 -10.61 13.23
N MET A 453 -19.68 -10.58 11.97
CA MET A 453 -18.38 -11.10 11.55
C MET A 453 -17.24 -10.34 12.21
N ALA A 454 -17.31 -9.01 12.24
CA ALA A 454 -16.27 -8.19 12.81
C ALA A 454 -16.08 -8.47 14.30
N ARG A 455 -17.19 -8.51 15.06
CA ARG A 455 -17.18 -8.93 16.47
C ARG A 455 -16.57 -10.31 16.66
N ASN A 456 -16.97 -11.31 15.87
CA ASN A 456 -16.41 -12.66 15.97
C ASN A 456 -14.92 -12.72 15.63
N MET A 457 -14.45 -11.90 14.68
CA MET A 457 -13.04 -11.85 14.26
C MET A 457 -12.14 -11.10 15.25
N MET A 458 -12.68 -10.22 16.10
CA MET A 458 -11.95 -9.56 17.18
C MET A 458 -11.36 -10.59 18.16
N PHE A 459 -12.14 -11.63 18.48
CA PHE A 459 -11.72 -12.69 19.37
C PHE A 459 -10.63 -13.57 18.74
N GLY A 460 -9.52 -13.69 19.45
CA GLY A 460 -8.28 -14.32 18.99
C GLY A 460 -7.42 -13.43 18.09
N THR A 461 -7.85 -12.21 17.78
CA THR A 461 -7.04 -11.22 17.05
C THR A 461 -6.55 -10.16 18.03
N TYR A 462 -7.47 -9.36 18.54
CA TYR A 462 -7.26 -8.25 19.46
C TYR A 462 -7.69 -8.60 20.89
N ASP A 463 -8.83 -9.30 21.01
CA ASP A 463 -9.34 -9.79 22.28
C ASP A 463 -8.97 -11.26 22.49
N GLY A 464 -8.53 -11.62 23.70
CA GLY A 464 -8.11 -12.97 24.01
C GLY A 464 -7.22 -13.02 25.25
N ILE A 465 -6.86 -14.22 25.71
CA ILE A 465 -5.88 -14.37 26.78
C ILE A 465 -4.48 -14.14 26.21
N GLU A 466 -3.69 -13.29 26.86
CA GLU A 466 -2.28 -13.08 26.50
C GLU A 466 -1.52 -14.40 26.54
N ARG A 467 -0.65 -14.63 25.55
CA ARG A 467 0.04 -15.92 25.41
C ARG A 467 0.90 -16.25 26.63
N ASP A 468 1.56 -15.25 27.20
CA ASP A 468 2.42 -15.41 28.36
C ASP A 468 1.59 -15.74 29.61
N LEU A 469 0.44 -15.08 29.80
CA LEU A 469 -0.51 -15.42 30.87
C LEU A 469 -1.01 -16.86 30.73
N ARG A 470 -1.45 -17.28 29.53
CA ARG A 470 -1.93 -18.64 29.28
C ARG A 470 -0.86 -19.69 29.56
N ASN A 471 0.35 -19.49 29.02
CA ASN A 471 1.43 -20.46 29.15
C ASN A 471 1.96 -20.49 30.60
N GLY A 472 2.09 -19.34 31.24
CA GLY A 472 2.46 -19.22 32.65
C GLY A 472 1.48 -19.93 33.57
N LEU A 473 0.17 -19.79 33.32
CA LEU A 473 -0.87 -20.50 34.06
C LEU A 473 -0.76 -22.02 33.88
N ARG A 474 -0.56 -22.52 32.65
CA ARG A 474 -0.37 -23.97 32.43
C ARG A 474 0.82 -24.50 33.22
N VAL A 475 1.97 -23.83 33.12
CA VAL A 475 3.18 -24.23 33.86
C VAL A 475 2.98 -24.17 35.37
N ALA A 476 2.29 -23.14 35.87
CA ALA A 476 2.03 -22.97 37.31
C ALA A 476 1.04 -24.00 37.88
N LEU A 477 0.05 -24.43 37.09
CA LEU A 477 -0.94 -25.43 37.50
C LEU A 477 -0.38 -26.86 37.41
N ASP A 478 0.37 -27.17 36.35
CA ASP A 478 0.99 -28.50 36.14
C ASP A 478 2.18 -28.76 37.09
N GLY A 479 2.69 -27.73 37.78
CA GLY A 479 3.85 -27.78 38.67
C GLY A 479 3.54 -28.40 40.05
N LYS A 480 4.42 -29.30 40.54
CA LYS A 480 4.27 -29.99 41.84
C LYS A 480 4.29 -29.05 43.06
N ALA A 481 4.94 -27.89 42.96
CA ALA A 481 4.97 -26.86 43.99
C ALA A 481 4.69 -25.51 43.33
N ARG A 482 3.60 -24.85 43.76
CA ARG A 482 3.18 -23.56 43.21
C ARG A 482 4.01 -22.45 43.83
N ASP A 483 4.76 -21.72 43.02
CA ASP A 483 5.45 -20.51 43.47
C ASP A 483 4.40 -19.39 43.71
N PRO A 484 4.23 -18.92 44.97
CA PRO A 484 3.26 -17.87 45.29
C PRO A 484 3.53 -16.54 44.57
N GLN A 485 4.79 -16.24 44.26
CA GLN A 485 5.18 -15.01 43.57
C GLN A 485 4.74 -15.07 42.09
N VAL A 486 4.96 -16.20 41.42
CA VAL A 486 4.52 -16.43 40.03
C VAL A 486 2.99 -16.37 39.94
N LEU A 487 2.26 -16.98 40.87
CA LEU A 487 0.79 -16.90 40.89
C LEU A 487 0.28 -15.47 41.11
N THR A 488 0.96 -14.69 41.96
CA THR A 488 0.63 -13.28 42.19
C THR A 488 0.82 -12.46 40.91
N GLU A 489 1.89 -12.70 40.16
CA GLU A 489 2.15 -12.02 38.89
C GLU A 489 1.11 -12.39 37.82
N LEU A 490 0.80 -13.68 37.66
CA LEU A 490 -0.21 -14.16 36.71
C LEU A 490 -1.61 -13.61 37.06
N ARG A 491 -1.94 -13.50 38.36
CA ARG A 491 -3.18 -12.85 38.81
C ARG A 491 -3.21 -11.37 38.43
N ASN A 492 -2.12 -10.63 38.63
CA ASN A 492 -2.03 -9.23 38.22
C ASN A 492 -2.17 -9.07 36.70
N GLN A 493 -1.57 -9.97 35.91
CA GLN A 493 -1.76 -10.00 34.46
C GLN A 493 -3.22 -10.25 34.07
N ALA A 494 -3.90 -11.20 34.73
CA ALA A 494 -5.32 -11.46 34.51
C ALA A 494 -6.21 -10.28 34.89
N TYR A 495 -5.92 -9.60 36.01
CA TYR A 495 -6.62 -8.37 36.41
C TYR A 495 -6.44 -7.26 35.37
N ASN A 496 -5.20 -7.04 34.91
CA ASN A 496 -4.91 -6.04 33.88
C ASN A 496 -5.61 -6.35 32.55
N ALA A 497 -5.88 -7.62 32.23
CA ALA A 497 -6.59 -8.01 31.03
C ALA A 497 -8.05 -7.51 31.01
N ILE A 498 -8.68 -7.31 32.17
CA ILE A 498 -10.05 -6.75 32.29
C ILE A 498 -10.11 -5.36 31.66
N GLY A 499 -9.13 -4.50 31.98
CA GLY A 499 -9.05 -3.13 31.44
C GLY A 499 -8.56 -3.06 29.99
N ARG A 500 -8.06 -4.18 29.43
CA ARG A 500 -7.57 -4.26 28.05
C ARG A 500 -8.58 -4.89 27.09
N ALA A 501 -9.65 -5.48 27.61
CA ALA A 501 -10.70 -6.06 26.79
C ALA A 501 -11.47 -4.98 26.03
N HIS A 502 -11.65 -5.20 24.72
CA HIS A 502 -12.34 -4.25 23.85
C HIS A 502 -13.83 -4.58 23.76
N LEU A 503 -14.17 -5.87 23.66
CA LEU A 503 -15.55 -6.35 23.67
C LEU A 503 -16.03 -6.69 25.10
N PRO A 504 -17.32 -6.49 25.40
CA PRO A 504 -17.90 -6.85 26.70
C PRO A 504 -17.66 -8.31 27.09
N GLU A 505 -17.84 -9.24 26.16
CA GLU A 505 -17.68 -10.68 26.40
C GLU A 505 -16.19 -11.02 26.66
N ALA A 506 -15.25 -10.28 26.06
CA ALA A 506 -13.83 -10.44 26.37
C ALA A 506 -13.48 -9.97 27.78
N ARG A 507 -14.15 -8.91 28.24
CA ARG A 507 -14.02 -8.40 29.60
C ARG A 507 -14.59 -9.40 30.61
N GLU A 508 -15.76 -9.95 30.33
CA GLU A 508 -16.39 -11.01 31.13
C GLU A 508 -15.48 -12.24 31.24
N ALA A 509 -14.82 -12.65 30.15
CA ALA A 509 -13.86 -13.77 30.18
C ALA A 509 -12.64 -13.47 31.07
N ALA A 510 -12.11 -12.25 31.01
CA ALA A 510 -11.00 -11.81 31.85
C ALA A 510 -11.40 -11.72 33.33
N GLU A 511 -12.59 -11.19 33.63
CA GLU A 511 -13.16 -11.14 34.98
C GLU A 511 -13.38 -12.54 35.54
N LEU A 512 -13.92 -13.46 34.73
CA LEU A 512 -14.10 -14.87 35.10
C LEU A 512 -12.77 -15.54 35.42
N LEU A 513 -11.74 -15.36 34.58
CA LEU A 513 -10.40 -15.90 34.81
C LEU A 513 -9.78 -15.34 36.10
N HIS A 514 -9.79 -14.02 36.26
CA HIS A 514 -9.26 -13.36 37.45
C HIS A 514 -9.97 -13.85 38.73
N ALA A 515 -11.29 -13.99 38.69
CA ALA A 515 -12.08 -14.49 39.81
C ALA A 515 -11.73 -15.95 40.16
N GLN A 516 -11.39 -16.80 39.18
CA GLN A 516 -10.91 -18.16 39.45
C GLN A 516 -9.50 -18.16 40.05
N LEU A 517 -8.62 -17.26 39.61
CA LEU A 517 -7.26 -17.15 40.19
C LEU A 517 -7.28 -16.70 41.64
N LEU A 518 -8.20 -15.81 42.03
CA LEU A 518 -8.42 -15.43 43.43
C LEU A 518 -8.86 -16.62 44.30
N ARG A 519 -9.58 -17.59 43.73
CA ARG A 519 -10.08 -18.78 44.44
C ARG A 519 -9.05 -19.89 44.62
N LEU A 520 -7.84 -19.73 44.07
CA LEU A 520 -6.72 -20.62 44.39
C LEU A 520 -6.19 -20.39 45.82
N GLU A 521 -6.59 -19.29 46.48
CA GLU A 521 -6.27 -19.02 47.89
C GLU A 521 -7.20 -19.79 48.86
N PRO A 522 -6.71 -20.19 50.05
CA PRO A 522 -7.52 -20.93 51.02
C PRO A 522 -8.72 -20.12 51.54
N GLY A 523 -9.94 -20.66 51.44
CA GLY A 523 -11.15 -20.09 52.09
C GLY A 523 -12.23 -19.53 51.16
N ALA A 524 -12.04 -19.54 49.83
CA ALA A 524 -13.06 -19.09 48.88
C ALA A 524 -14.02 -20.23 48.46
N SER A 525 -15.32 -20.10 48.76
CA SER A 525 -16.28 -21.23 48.67
C SER A 525 -17.39 -21.09 47.60
N SER A 526 -17.45 -20.01 46.82
CA SER A 526 -18.52 -19.84 45.81
C SER A 526 -18.00 -19.96 44.38
N ARG A 527 -18.70 -20.75 43.54
CA ARG A 527 -18.48 -20.86 42.10
C ARG A 527 -18.86 -19.53 41.42
N ALA A 528 -18.00 -18.99 40.55
CA ALA A 528 -18.46 -17.97 39.60
C ALA A 528 -19.23 -18.65 38.48
N GLU A 529 -20.36 -18.08 38.10
CA GLU A 529 -21.10 -18.50 36.92
C GLU A 529 -20.46 -17.90 35.66
N VAL A 530 -20.62 -18.59 34.53
CA VAL A 530 -20.23 -18.04 33.23
C VAL A 530 -21.32 -17.04 32.86
N PRO A 531 -21.01 -15.76 32.61
CA PRO A 531 -22.01 -14.80 32.14
C PRO A 531 -22.70 -15.30 30.86
N ASP A 532 -24.01 -15.04 30.73
CA ASP A 532 -24.83 -15.59 29.65
C ASP A 532 -24.29 -15.20 28.26
N ALA A 533 -23.95 -13.93 28.05
CA ALA A 533 -23.40 -13.43 26.79
C ALA A 533 -22.06 -14.12 26.42
N LEU A 534 -21.15 -14.27 27.38
CA LEU A 534 -19.92 -15.04 27.19
C LEU A 534 -20.21 -16.53 26.87
N GLY A 535 -21.19 -17.13 27.54
CA GLY A 535 -21.57 -18.52 27.33
C GLY A 535 -22.18 -18.78 25.95
N GLU A 536 -23.00 -17.85 25.46
CA GLU A 536 -23.56 -17.85 24.10
C GLU A 536 -22.48 -17.69 23.03
N ALA A 537 -21.55 -16.75 23.23
CA ALA A 537 -20.44 -16.51 22.31
C ALA A 537 -19.42 -17.67 22.29
N PHE A 538 -19.21 -18.34 23.43
CA PHE A 538 -18.27 -19.45 23.57
C PHE A 538 -18.91 -20.69 24.22
N PRO A 539 -19.77 -21.44 23.50
CA PRO A 539 -20.49 -22.57 24.08
C PRO A 539 -19.58 -23.69 24.60
N ARG A 540 -18.43 -23.92 23.94
CA ARG A 540 -17.43 -24.90 24.38
C ARG A 540 -16.78 -24.50 25.71
N LEU A 541 -16.55 -23.20 25.91
CA LEU A 541 -16.06 -22.67 27.19
C LEU A 541 -17.09 -22.91 28.28
N ALA A 542 -18.36 -22.53 28.05
CA ALA A 542 -19.44 -22.73 29.01
C ALA A 542 -19.58 -24.20 29.42
N GLN A 543 -19.61 -25.12 28.44
CA GLN A 543 -19.72 -26.56 28.67
C GLN A 543 -18.53 -27.11 29.47
N ALA A 544 -17.30 -26.79 29.07
CA ALA A 544 -16.10 -27.24 29.76
C ALA A 544 -16.02 -26.69 31.20
N TYR A 545 -16.41 -25.44 31.40
CA TYR A 545 -16.41 -24.79 32.70
C TYR A 545 -17.50 -25.35 33.64
N LEU A 546 -18.66 -25.73 33.08
CA LEU A 546 -19.73 -26.43 33.81
C LEU A 546 -19.29 -27.83 34.26
N ALA A 547 -18.59 -28.56 33.40
CA ALA A 547 -18.09 -29.90 33.68
C ALA A 547 -16.88 -29.93 34.62
N ALA A 548 -16.18 -28.81 34.81
CA ALA A 548 -14.98 -28.74 35.64
C ALA A 548 -15.30 -29.00 37.14
N PRO A 549 -14.65 -30.01 37.77
CA PRO A 549 -14.94 -30.42 39.14
C PRO A 549 -14.43 -29.42 40.20
N ASP A 550 -13.35 -28.71 39.93
CA ASP A 550 -12.67 -27.82 40.87
C ASP A 550 -12.19 -26.51 40.21
N THR A 551 -11.61 -25.61 41.00
CA THR A 551 -11.11 -24.30 40.55
C THR A 551 -10.02 -24.42 39.48
N GLU A 552 -9.12 -25.39 39.62
CA GLU A 552 -8.01 -25.60 38.68
C GLU A 552 -8.53 -26.07 37.32
N ALA A 553 -9.42 -27.07 37.31
CA ALA A 553 -10.10 -27.51 36.11
C ALA A 553 -10.94 -26.40 35.47
N ARG A 554 -11.49 -25.46 36.24
CA ARG A 554 -12.19 -24.27 35.71
C ARG A 554 -11.22 -23.29 35.05
N ILE A 555 -10.03 -23.08 35.59
CA ILE A 555 -8.99 -22.27 34.94
C ILE A 555 -8.55 -22.94 33.64
N HIS A 556 -8.35 -24.26 33.63
CA HIS A 556 -8.08 -25.02 32.41
C HIS A 556 -9.20 -24.87 31.38
N ALA A 557 -10.46 -25.01 31.80
CA ALA A 557 -11.60 -24.80 30.92
C ALA A 557 -11.55 -23.42 30.23
N ILE A 558 -11.18 -22.36 30.95
CA ILE A 558 -11.01 -21.02 30.41
C ILE A 558 -9.83 -20.95 29.42
N ILE A 559 -8.62 -21.28 29.86
CA ILE A 559 -7.41 -21.11 29.04
C ILE A 559 -7.32 -22.06 27.83
N ASP A 560 -8.12 -23.13 27.82
CA ASP A 560 -8.15 -24.09 26.72
C ASP A 560 -9.28 -23.84 25.72
N ASN A 561 -10.38 -23.21 26.15
CA ASN A 561 -11.56 -22.99 25.29
C ASN A 561 -11.81 -21.53 24.93
N TYR A 562 -11.12 -20.57 25.55
CA TYR A 562 -11.14 -19.16 25.16
C TYR A 562 -9.90 -18.81 24.30
N PRO A 563 -10.02 -17.98 23.24
CA PRO A 563 -8.94 -17.76 22.30
C PRO A 563 -7.76 -16.96 22.88
N VAL A 564 -6.58 -17.18 22.30
CA VAL A 564 -5.36 -16.43 22.60
C VAL A 564 -5.32 -15.14 21.80
N CYS A 565 -4.97 -14.03 22.46
CA CYS A 565 -4.71 -12.75 21.79
C CYS A 565 -3.47 -12.87 20.90
N ARG A 566 -3.62 -12.68 19.58
CA ARG A 566 -2.51 -12.81 18.61
C ARG A 566 -1.73 -11.50 18.45
N LEU A 567 -2.41 -10.36 18.46
CA LEU A 567 -1.79 -9.04 18.43
C LEU A 567 -1.65 -8.53 19.87
N SER A 568 -0.67 -9.05 20.59
CA SER A 568 -0.51 -8.80 22.03
C SER A 568 -0.32 -7.31 22.37
N HIS A 569 -0.88 -6.89 23.50
CA HIS A 569 -0.61 -5.56 24.05
C HIS A 569 0.86 -5.37 24.45
N ALA A 570 1.55 -6.46 24.79
CA ALA A 570 2.99 -6.40 25.09
C ALA A 570 3.81 -6.07 23.85
N GLN A 571 3.40 -6.58 22.68
CA GLN A 571 4.03 -6.24 21.39
C GLN A 571 3.64 -4.85 20.91
N PHE A 572 2.46 -4.36 21.32
CA PHE A 572 1.89 -3.08 20.90
C PHE A 572 1.46 -2.23 22.10
N PRO A 573 2.40 -1.75 22.93
CA PRO A 573 2.08 -1.04 24.17
C PRO A 573 1.42 0.32 23.90
N ALA A 574 1.69 0.90 22.73
CA ALA A 574 1.03 2.12 22.28
C ALA A 574 -0.36 1.87 21.67
N GLY A 575 -0.88 0.64 21.70
CA GLY A 575 -2.18 0.23 21.18
C GLY A 575 -2.09 -0.73 20.00
N GLN A 576 -3.04 -1.67 19.94
CA GLN A 576 -3.02 -2.74 18.95
C GLN A 576 -3.24 -2.22 17.52
N PRO A 577 -2.59 -2.83 16.53
CA PRO A 577 -2.53 -2.29 15.18
C PRO A 577 -3.82 -2.49 14.42
N GLY A 578 -4.42 -1.41 13.94
CA GLY A 578 -5.66 -1.44 13.15
C GLY A 578 -6.94 -1.33 13.98
N LEU A 579 -6.85 -1.50 15.30
CA LEU A 579 -7.98 -1.33 16.21
C LEU A 579 -8.48 0.13 16.24
N ILE A 580 -9.79 0.29 16.11
CA ILE A 580 -10.51 1.52 16.42
C ILE A 580 -11.48 1.21 17.58
N PRO A 581 -11.25 1.79 18.78
CA PRO A 581 -12.11 1.53 19.93
C PRO A 581 -13.59 1.80 19.63
N GLY A 582 -14.45 0.84 19.97
CA GLY A 582 -15.90 0.94 19.72
C GLY A 582 -16.34 0.71 18.28
N GLU A 583 -15.43 0.52 17.32
CA GLU A 583 -15.74 0.39 15.89
C GLU A 583 -15.17 -0.94 15.33
N PRO A 584 -15.80 -2.10 15.64
CA PRO A 584 -15.30 -3.41 15.22
C PRO A 584 -15.22 -3.54 13.69
N GLU A 585 -16.20 -3.03 12.94
CA GLU A 585 -16.18 -3.03 11.47
C GLU A 585 -14.94 -2.30 10.92
N LEU A 586 -14.70 -1.06 11.35
CA LEU A 586 -13.55 -0.28 10.89
C LEU A 586 -12.22 -0.92 11.34
N SER A 587 -12.21 -1.56 12.51
CA SER A 587 -11.06 -2.30 13.03
C SER A 587 -10.67 -3.45 12.11
N MET A 588 -11.65 -4.25 11.68
CA MET A 588 -11.40 -5.38 10.79
C MET A 588 -10.99 -4.95 9.39
N ARG A 589 -11.59 -3.87 8.85
CA ARG A 589 -11.14 -3.29 7.59
C ARG A 589 -9.66 -2.89 7.66
N ASN A 590 -9.27 -2.17 8.71
CA ASN A 590 -7.89 -1.74 8.90
C ASN A 590 -6.94 -2.94 9.07
N LEU A 591 -7.35 -3.98 9.80
CA LEU A 591 -6.57 -5.21 9.94
C LEU A 591 -6.27 -5.84 8.58
N PHE A 592 -7.26 -5.93 7.69
CA PHE A 592 -7.06 -6.49 6.36
C PHE A 592 -6.15 -5.62 5.50
N THR A 593 -6.29 -4.29 5.54
CA THR A 593 -5.36 -3.36 4.90
C THR A 593 -3.93 -3.59 5.40
N ILE A 594 -3.73 -3.74 6.73
CA ILE A 594 -2.41 -4.02 7.32
C ILE A 594 -1.87 -5.36 6.82
N ALA A 595 -2.69 -6.42 6.82
CA ALA A 595 -2.28 -7.74 6.33
C ALA A 595 -1.83 -7.70 4.86
N ILE A 596 -2.53 -6.92 4.01
CA ILE A 596 -2.14 -6.69 2.61
C ILE A 596 -0.78 -5.98 2.53
N LYS A 597 -0.53 -4.96 3.36
CA LYS A 597 0.78 -4.28 3.41
C LYS A 597 1.89 -5.19 3.92
N VAL A 598 1.65 -5.96 4.97
CA VAL A 598 2.57 -6.98 5.49
C VAL A 598 2.98 -7.95 4.39
N GLY A 599 2.01 -8.43 3.60
CA GLY A 599 2.28 -9.32 2.48
C GLY A 599 3.05 -8.65 1.33
N THR A 600 2.71 -7.41 1.00
CA THR A 600 3.34 -6.62 -0.08
C THR A 600 4.81 -6.31 0.23
N ASP A 601 5.11 -5.99 1.49
CA ASP A 601 6.46 -5.61 1.93
C ASP A 601 7.32 -6.79 2.40
N ALA A 602 6.81 -8.03 2.39
CA ALA A 602 7.51 -9.22 2.87
C ALA A 602 8.86 -9.52 2.18
N LEU A 603 9.06 -9.03 0.94
CA LEU A 603 10.35 -9.13 0.25
C LEU A 603 11.42 -8.21 0.84
N LYS A 604 10.97 -7.09 1.42
CA LYS A 604 11.80 -5.94 1.80
C LYS A 604 12.22 -5.97 3.26
N SER A 605 11.61 -6.79 4.11
CA SER A 605 11.87 -6.88 5.56
C SER A 605 11.06 -8.03 6.17
N ASP A 606 11.41 -8.48 7.38
CA ASP A 606 10.51 -9.34 8.17
C ASP A 606 9.34 -8.50 8.69
N THR A 607 8.21 -8.58 8.00
CA THR A 607 6.98 -7.84 8.32
C THR A 607 6.06 -8.60 9.28
N GLY A 608 6.49 -9.73 9.84
CA GLY A 608 5.62 -10.58 10.67
C GLY A 608 4.65 -11.44 9.86
N THR A 609 5.04 -11.84 8.64
CA THR A 609 4.20 -12.64 7.73
C THR A 609 3.64 -13.91 8.39
N ALA A 610 4.41 -14.58 9.26
CA ALA A 610 3.96 -15.77 9.98
C ALA A 610 2.73 -15.50 10.87
N LEU A 611 2.73 -14.35 11.55
CA LEU A 611 1.66 -13.95 12.46
C LEU A 611 0.41 -13.60 11.66
N PHE A 612 0.55 -12.73 10.64
CA PHE A 612 -0.58 -12.28 9.84
C PHE A 612 -1.20 -13.40 9.00
N ALA A 613 -0.43 -14.41 8.57
CA ALA A 613 -0.99 -15.61 7.95
C ALA A 613 -1.99 -16.32 8.89
N LYS A 614 -1.62 -16.50 10.15
CA LYS A 614 -2.50 -17.14 11.15
C LYS A 614 -3.72 -16.29 11.49
N ILE A 615 -3.56 -14.96 11.49
CA ILE A 615 -4.68 -14.02 11.72
C ILE A 615 -5.67 -14.10 10.56
N VAL A 616 -5.19 -13.98 9.31
CA VAL A 616 -6.05 -14.07 8.12
C VAL A 616 -6.76 -15.42 8.05
N GLU A 617 -6.06 -16.53 8.29
CA GLU A 617 -6.67 -17.87 8.35
C GLU A 617 -7.74 -17.97 9.45
N SER A 618 -7.52 -17.34 10.61
CA SER A 618 -8.51 -17.29 11.68
C SER A 618 -9.75 -16.49 11.26
N CYS A 619 -9.56 -15.38 10.56
CA CYS A 619 -10.66 -14.56 10.06
C CYS A 619 -11.44 -15.31 8.97
N GLU A 620 -10.78 -15.99 8.03
CA GLU A 620 -11.45 -16.83 7.02
C GLU A 620 -12.23 -18.00 7.65
N ARG A 621 -11.75 -18.55 8.77
CA ARG A 621 -12.51 -19.55 9.54
C ARG A 621 -13.75 -18.95 10.19
N SER A 622 -13.61 -17.77 10.79
CA SER A 622 -14.74 -17.03 11.38
C SER A 622 -15.81 -16.70 10.33
N GLU A 623 -15.40 -16.15 9.18
CA GLU A 623 -16.27 -15.84 8.04
C GLU A 623 -17.06 -17.07 7.58
N ARG A 624 -16.41 -18.24 7.47
CA ARG A 624 -17.05 -19.50 7.06
C ARG A 624 -18.12 -20.00 8.03
N GLY A 625 -18.13 -19.53 9.28
CA GLY A 625 -19.15 -19.84 10.27
C GLY A 625 -20.53 -19.25 9.94
N PHE A 626 -20.60 -18.26 9.06
CA PHE A 626 -21.85 -17.62 8.64
C PHE A 626 -22.38 -18.32 7.37
N ALA A 627 -23.54 -18.97 7.47
CA ALA A 627 -24.13 -19.74 6.38
C ALA A 627 -24.54 -18.85 5.19
N ASP A 628 -25.17 -17.72 5.49
CA ASP A 628 -25.76 -16.77 4.54
C ASP A 628 -24.77 -15.74 4.00
N ARG A 629 -23.47 -15.94 4.26
CA ARG A 629 -22.42 -15.04 3.79
C ARG A 629 -22.37 -14.96 2.27
N VAL A 630 -22.02 -13.79 1.76
CA VAL A 630 -21.59 -13.57 0.38
C VAL A 630 -20.29 -14.34 0.14
N ARG A 631 -20.33 -15.33 -0.75
CA ARG A 631 -19.17 -16.20 -1.07
C ARG A 631 -18.35 -15.68 -2.25
N SER A 632 -19.02 -15.04 -3.20
CA SER A 632 -18.44 -14.49 -4.42
C SER A 632 -18.88 -13.04 -4.55
N VAL A 633 -17.95 -12.16 -4.89
CA VAL A 633 -18.22 -10.73 -5.08
C VAL A 633 -18.48 -10.47 -6.57
N PRO A 634 -19.68 -10.02 -6.97
CA PRO A 634 -20.06 -9.96 -8.38
C PRO A 634 -19.27 -8.95 -9.23
N TYR A 635 -18.69 -7.92 -8.64
CA TYR A 635 -17.80 -6.97 -9.32
C TYR A 635 -16.31 -7.38 -9.27
N GLY A 636 -16.07 -8.71 -9.23
CA GLY A 636 -14.75 -9.32 -9.14
C GLY A 636 -14.28 -9.99 -10.44
N LYS A 637 -13.02 -10.45 -10.44
CA LYS A 637 -12.38 -11.11 -11.60
C LYS A 637 -13.10 -12.39 -12.06
N VAL A 638 -13.79 -13.09 -11.15
CA VAL A 638 -14.55 -14.30 -11.47
C VAL A 638 -15.68 -13.98 -12.44
N THR A 639 -16.37 -12.85 -12.22
CA THR A 639 -17.44 -12.37 -13.10
C THR A 639 -16.91 -11.95 -14.47
N ALA A 640 -15.78 -11.24 -14.51
CA ALA A 640 -15.14 -10.90 -15.79
C ALA A 640 -14.86 -12.15 -16.65
N ARG A 641 -14.43 -13.25 -16.01
CA ARG A 641 -14.24 -14.54 -16.68
C ARG A 641 -15.56 -15.19 -17.07
N ALA A 642 -16.56 -15.18 -16.20
CA ALA A 642 -17.89 -15.72 -16.52
C ALA A 642 -18.53 -15.01 -17.72
N MET A 643 -18.40 -13.68 -17.82
CA MET A 643 -18.87 -12.90 -18.98
C MET A 643 -18.07 -13.26 -20.24
N HIS A 644 -16.74 -13.37 -20.13
CA HIS A 644 -15.89 -13.78 -21.24
C HIS A 644 -16.24 -15.18 -21.78
N ASP A 645 -16.53 -16.12 -20.89
CA ASP A 645 -16.85 -17.52 -21.23
C ASP A 645 -18.32 -17.73 -21.60
N GLY A 646 -19.15 -16.68 -21.61
CA GLY A 646 -20.60 -16.80 -21.87
C GLY A 646 -21.39 -17.55 -20.78
N ARG A 647 -20.86 -17.61 -19.56
CA ARG A 647 -21.45 -18.30 -18.39
C ARG A 647 -22.00 -17.32 -17.34
N PHE A 648 -22.12 -16.04 -17.69
CA PHE A 648 -22.60 -15.01 -16.77
C PHE A 648 -24.12 -15.04 -16.67
N ASP A 649 -24.62 -15.17 -15.45
CA ASP A 649 -26.05 -15.12 -15.12
C ASP A 649 -26.38 -13.73 -14.55
N ALA A 650 -27.02 -12.89 -15.37
CA ALA A 650 -27.34 -11.53 -15.00
C ALA A 650 -28.46 -11.47 -13.95
N GLU A 651 -29.48 -12.33 -14.05
CA GLU A 651 -30.62 -12.36 -13.13
C GLU A 651 -30.19 -12.78 -11.73
N GLN A 652 -29.42 -13.87 -11.61
CA GLN A 652 -28.89 -14.30 -10.31
C GLN A 652 -27.94 -13.24 -9.73
N THR A 653 -27.10 -12.62 -10.57
CA THR A 653 -26.20 -11.56 -10.13
C THR A 653 -26.95 -10.35 -9.59
N GLN A 654 -28.07 -9.98 -10.21
CA GLN A 654 -28.91 -8.88 -9.75
C GLN A 654 -29.51 -9.14 -8.36
N VAL A 655 -29.95 -10.37 -8.10
CA VAL A 655 -30.43 -10.82 -6.78
C VAL A 655 -29.31 -10.73 -5.74
N ASP A 656 -28.11 -11.22 -6.07
CA ASP A 656 -26.96 -11.21 -5.18
C ASP A 656 -26.58 -9.77 -4.79
N LEU A 657 -26.62 -8.84 -5.75
CA LEU A 657 -26.23 -7.44 -5.55
C LEU A 657 -27.21 -6.69 -4.64
N GLN A 658 -28.50 -7.02 -4.65
CA GLN A 658 -29.56 -6.26 -3.96
C GLN A 658 -29.29 -6.06 -2.47
N ASN A 659 -28.70 -7.06 -1.81
CA ASN A 659 -28.44 -7.04 -0.37
C ASN A 659 -27.02 -6.53 -0.01
N MET A 660 -26.21 -6.16 -1.01
CA MET A 660 -24.85 -5.65 -0.78
C MET A 660 -24.89 -4.12 -0.58
N PRO A 661 -24.36 -3.59 0.53
CA PRO A 661 -24.59 -2.20 0.93
C PRO A 661 -23.68 -1.17 0.22
N THR A 662 -22.84 -1.60 -0.72
CA THR A 662 -21.77 -0.76 -1.28
C THR A 662 -22.16 -0.02 -2.56
N MET A 663 -21.53 1.13 -2.83
CA MET A 663 -21.64 1.83 -4.12
C MET A 663 -21.25 0.94 -5.29
N ALA A 664 -20.22 0.11 -5.13
CA ALA A 664 -19.79 -0.81 -6.19
C ALA A 664 -20.92 -1.78 -6.58
N ALA A 665 -21.66 -2.28 -5.59
CA ALA A 665 -22.79 -3.15 -5.85
C ALA A 665 -23.96 -2.41 -6.50
N GLY A 666 -24.30 -1.22 -6.00
CA GLY A 666 -25.37 -0.40 -6.57
C GLY A 666 -25.08 -0.01 -8.03
N VAL A 667 -23.84 0.39 -8.33
CA VAL A 667 -23.41 0.73 -9.69
C VAL A 667 -23.58 -0.45 -10.64
N MET A 668 -23.12 -1.64 -10.24
CA MET A 668 -23.26 -2.83 -11.08
C MET A 668 -24.72 -3.25 -11.24
N GLN A 669 -25.53 -3.14 -10.18
CA GLN A 669 -26.96 -3.46 -10.24
C GLN A 669 -27.71 -2.55 -11.22
N ASP A 670 -27.44 -1.24 -11.19
CA ASP A 670 -28.03 -0.28 -12.12
C ASP A 670 -27.58 -0.52 -13.57
N ALA A 671 -26.32 -0.88 -13.74
CA ALA A 671 -25.79 -1.17 -15.06
C ALA A 671 -26.41 -2.41 -15.69
N LEU A 672 -26.67 -3.48 -14.92
CA LEU A 672 -27.33 -4.69 -15.42
C LEU A 672 -28.78 -4.44 -15.88
N HIS A 673 -29.45 -3.41 -15.38
CA HIS A 673 -30.77 -3.01 -15.90
C HIS A 673 -30.69 -2.21 -17.20
N SER A 674 -29.54 -1.58 -17.47
CA SER A 674 -29.38 -0.60 -18.55
C SER A 674 -28.65 -1.17 -19.77
N LEU A 675 -27.84 -2.21 -19.57
CA LEU A 675 -27.12 -2.98 -20.60
C LEU A 675 -27.97 -4.19 -21.00
#